data_AF-A0A921V4M2-F1
#
_entry.id   AF-A0A921V4M2-F1
#
_cell.length_a   1.000
_cell.length_b   1.000
_cell.length_c   1.000
_cell.angle_alpha   90.00
_cell.angle_beta   90.00
_cell.angle_gamma   90.00
#
_symmetry.space_group_name_H-M   'P 1'
#
loop_
_entity.id
_entity.type
_entity.pdbx_description
1 polymer ?
#
loop_
_entity_poly.entity_id
_entity_poly.type
_entity_poly.pdbx_seq_one_letter_code
_entity_poly.pdbx_strand_id
1 'polypeptide(L)'
;MPGVAIYLRLLISPSASDPSSTSIDLDLPSMDANANALGMDAITNETVDLEHIPVEEVFEHLKCTRDGLTSAAAQERIDAFGYNKLEEKQESKVLKFLGFMWNPLSWVMEAAAIMAIALAHSGRDLRGKKMSIDYHDFVGIMLLLIINSTISFIEENNAGNAAAALMARLAPKSKVLRDGTWSEMDASLLVPGDIISIKLGDIIPADARLLEGDPLKIDQSALTGESLPVTKQPGDGIYSGSTCKQGEIEAVVIATGIHTFFGKAAHLVESTTHVGHFQKVLTSIGNFCICSIAAGMTIELIVMYAIHKKGYRQIVDNLLVLLIGGIPIAMPTVLSVTMAIGAHKLAQQGAITKRMTAIEEMAGMDVLCSDKTGTLTLNKLNVDKNLIEVFARGMEKDDVVLMAARASRLENQDAIDFAIVSMLPDPKEARAGIQELHFLPFNPTDKRTALTYLDAGGKMHRVSKGAPEQILNLASNKSEIERKVHHAIGNYAERGLRSLAVAYQEVPEGTKEGPGGPWQFIGLLPLFDPPRHDSAETIRRALDLGVSVKMITGDQLAIAKETGRRLGMGTNMYPSSSLLGDKKGDIAVLPVDELIEQADGFAGVFPEHKYEIVQRLQARKHICGMTGDGVNDAPALKIADIGIAVADATDAARGASDIVLTEPGLSVIISAVLTSRAIFQRMKNYTIYAVSITIRIVLGFLLLACFWKFDFPPMLVLVIAILNDGTIMTISKDKVRPSPHPDSWKLAEIFATGVIIGAYLAVTTVLFFWAIYNTDFFVRVFHVRSLKRMEQTGNNQDLYADNMERLASAVYLQVSTISQALIFVTRSRGWSFMERPGLLLMGAFVIAQLIASVLAAMVSWELAGIKGIGWGWTGVIWLYNLVVYLLLDPIKFAVRYGLSGKAWNLVIDHKVAFTNRKDFGKEAREAAWAHQQRTLHGLESAGAPGSSREKAASVELGQMAEDARRRAEITRLRELHTLKGKVESVVKLKGLDLEDINNQHYTV
;
A
#
# COMPACT_ATOMS: atom_id res chain seq x y z
N MET A 1 36.06 10.58 -8.41
CA MET A 1 37.13 9.86 -9.14
C MET A 1 36.62 8.44 -9.46
N PRO A 2 36.42 8.05 -10.73
CA PRO A 2 35.80 6.77 -11.09
C PRO A 2 36.79 5.61 -11.34
N GLY A 3 38.03 5.69 -10.83
CA GLY A 3 39.09 4.72 -11.16
C GLY A 3 39.22 3.50 -10.25
N VAL A 4 38.54 3.47 -9.08
CA VAL A 4 38.77 2.42 -8.06
C VAL A 4 37.84 1.20 -8.25
N ALA A 5 36.70 1.37 -8.93
CA ALA A 5 35.76 0.28 -9.22
C ALA A 5 36.31 -0.78 -10.19
N ILE A 6 37.34 -0.45 -10.97
CA ILE A 6 37.97 -1.37 -11.93
C ILE A 6 39.00 -2.28 -11.25
N TYR A 7 39.65 -1.82 -10.17
CA TYR A 7 40.75 -2.57 -9.56
C TYR A 7 40.29 -3.74 -8.67
N LEU A 8 39.13 -3.64 -8.00
CA LEU A 8 38.61 -4.75 -7.20
C LEU A 8 38.02 -5.88 -8.05
N ARG A 9 37.56 -5.58 -9.28
CA ARG A 9 36.98 -6.57 -10.20
C ARG A 9 38.03 -7.46 -10.88
N LEU A 10 39.30 -7.05 -10.85
CA LEU A 10 40.43 -7.78 -11.45
C LEU A 10 41.16 -8.73 -10.48
N LEU A 11 40.94 -8.60 -9.17
CA LEU A 11 41.69 -9.37 -8.15
C LEU A 11 41.03 -10.71 -7.77
N ILE A 12 39.84 -11.02 -8.28
CA ILE A 12 39.13 -12.28 -7.97
C ILE A 12 38.55 -12.85 -9.26
N SER A 13 39.42 -13.42 -10.09
CA SER A 13 39.05 -14.37 -11.13
C SER A 13 40.00 -15.57 -11.01
N PRO A 14 39.52 -16.81 -10.81
CA PRO A 14 40.40 -17.97 -10.87
C PRO A 14 40.75 -18.23 -12.34
N SER A 15 42.03 -18.08 -12.67
CA SER A 15 42.62 -18.48 -13.94
C SER A 15 42.50 -19.99 -14.12
N ALA A 16 41.90 -20.41 -15.23
CA ALA A 16 41.98 -21.77 -15.73
C ALA A 16 43.43 -22.11 -16.09
N SER A 17 43.92 -23.23 -15.56
CA SER A 17 45.17 -23.87 -15.99
C SER A 17 44.87 -25.33 -16.31
N ASP A 18 45.08 -25.69 -17.57
CA ASP A 18 45.24 -27.06 -18.06
C ASP A 18 46.34 -27.81 -17.26
N PRO A 19 46.25 -29.14 -17.09
CA PRO A 19 47.07 -29.97 -17.98
C PRO A 19 46.47 -31.33 -18.40
N SER A 20 46.84 -31.66 -19.63
CA SER A 20 47.06 -32.96 -20.30
C SER A 20 47.14 -34.27 -19.50
N SER A 21 46.52 -35.28 -20.10
CA SER A 21 46.92 -36.69 -20.24
C SER A 21 47.20 -37.53 -18.99
N THR A 22 46.27 -38.44 -18.67
CA THR A 22 46.58 -39.77 -18.14
C THR A 22 45.46 -40.75 -18.49
N SER A 23 45.85 -41.96 -18.85
CA SER A 23 45.07 -43.05 -19.43
C SER A 23 44.49 -44.01 -18.39
N ILE A 24 43.50 -44.83 -18.82
CA ILE A 24 43.02 -46.10 -18.21
C ILE A 24 41.92 -45.87 -17.13
N ASP A 25 40.71 -46.46 -17.13
CA ASP A 25 40.22 -47.79 -17.54
C ASP A 25 38.75 -47.74 -18.02
N LEU A 26 38.38 -48.71 -18.88
CA LEU A 26 37.01 -48.99 -19.29
C LEU A 26 36.22 -49.64 -18.14
N ASP A 27 35.10 -49.05 -17.76
CA ASP A 27 33.94 -49.79 -17.25
C ASP A 27 32.69 -49.29 -17.99
N LEU A 28 32.04 -50.20 -18.72
CA LEU A 28 30.80 -50.00 -19.46
C LEU A 28 29.59 -50.17 -18.51
N PRO A 29 28.74 -49.16 -18.29
CA PRO A 29 27.39 -49.37 -17.80
C PRO A 29 26.37 -49.26 -18.96
N SER A 30 25.65 -50.36 -19.19
CA SER A 30 24.33 -50.50 -19.83
C SER A 30 23.87 -49.44 -20.86
N MET A 31 23.75 -49.86 -22.13
CA MET A 31 23.26 -49.08 -23.28
C MET A 31 21.79 -48.61 -23.21
N ASP A 32 21.02 -48.94 -22.17
CA ASP A 32 19.60 -48.60 -22.09
C ASP A 32 19.30 -47.25 -21.41
N ALA A 33 20.21 -46.74 -20.57
CA ALA A 33 20.02 -45.43 -19.92
C ALA A 33 20.40 -44.24 -20.83
N ASN A 34 21.35 -44.44 -21.76
CA ASN A 34 21.80 -43.38 -22.67
C ASN A 34 20.81 -43.10 -23.81
N ALA A 35 19.93 -44.04 -24.18
CA ALA A 35 18.96 -43.84 -25.24
C ALA A 35 17.88 -42.81 -24.87
N ASN A 36 17.49 -42.75 -23.59
CA ASN A 36 16.53 -41.75 -23.09
C ASN A 36 17.19 -40.36 -22.90
N ALA A 37 18.44 -40.31 -22.45
CA ALA A 37 19.21 -39.06 -22.34
C ALA A 37 19.44 -38.40 -23.71
N LEU A 38 19.85 -39.19 -24.73
CA LEU A 38 19.98 -38.74 -26.12
C LEU A 38 18.65 -38.26 -26.73
N GLY A 39 17.52 -38.75 -26.21
CA GLY A 39 16.19 -38.40 -26.67
C GLY A 39 15.65 -37.07 -26.12
N MET A 40 16.20 -36.56 -25.00
CA MET A 40 15.85 -35.24 -24.47
C MET A 40 16.73 -34.14 -25.07
N ASP A 41 18.01 -34.41 -25.37
CA ASP A 41 18.91 -33.49 -26.07
C ASP A 41 18.40 -33.09 -27.47
N ALA A 42 17.60 -33.96 -28.10
CA ALA A 42 16.94 -33.68 -29.38
C ALA A 42 15.81 -32.64 -29.27
N ILE A 43 15.19 -32.47 -28.09
CA ILE A 43 14.18 -31.44 -27.83
C ILE A 43 14.86 -30.08 -27.61
N THR A 44 16.14 -30.08 -27.20
CA THR A 44 16.94 -28.89 -26.90
C THR A 44 17.52 -28.19 -28.13
N ASN A 45 17.58 -28.87 -29.29
CA ASN A 45 18.10 -28.25 -30.51
C ASN A 45 17.08 -27.24 -31.08
N GLU A 46 17.36 -25.94 -30.92
CA GLU A 46 16.66 -24.78 -31.51
C GLU A 46 16.59 -24.80 -33.07
N THR A 47 16.91 -25.92 -33.73
CA THR A 47 16.93 -26.05 -35.18
C THR A 47 15.54 -26.19 -35.82
N VAL A 48 14.49 -26.52 -35.05
CA VAL A 48 13.13 -26.68 -35.56
C VAL A 48 12.22 -25.60 -35.00
N ASP A 49 11.63 -24.82 -35.88
CA ASP A 49 10.65 -23.79 -35.53
C ASP A 49 9.28 -24.43 -35.26
N LEU A 50 9.06 -24.81 -34.00
CA LEU A 50 7.81 -25.42 -33.52
C LEU A 50 6.57 -24.51 -33.69
N GLU A 51 6.77 -23.23 -34.04
CA GLU A 51 5.70 -22.26 -34.23
C GLU A 51 4.99 -22.43 -35.58
N HIS A 52 5.71 -22.87 -36.62
CA HIS A 52 5.20 -22.88 -38.00
C HIS A 52 4.92 -24.27 -38.60
N ILE A 53 5.37 -25.35 -37.95
CA ILE A 53 5.09 -26.74 -38.40
C ILE A 53 3.62 -27.15 -38.17
N PRO A 54 3.07 -28.28 -38.64
CA PRO A 54 1.74 -28.75 -38.24
C PRO A 54 1.64 -29.17 -36.76
N VAL A 55 0.45 -29.10 -36.15
CA VAL A 55 0.26 -29.42 -34.72
C VAL A 55 0.58 -30.89 -34.42
N GLU A 56 0.30 -31.80 -35.35
CA GLU A 56 0.64 -33.23 -35.23
C GLU A 56 2.16 -33.44 -35.12
N GLU A 57 2.95 -32.70 -35.91
CA GLU A 57 4.41 -32.77 -35.85
C GLU A 57 4.94 -32.16 -34.53
N VAL A 58 4.24 -31.17 -33.95
CA VAL A 58 4.58 -30.63 -32.62
C VAL A 58 4.46 -31.72 -31.54
N PHE A 59 3.42 -32.55 -31.58
CA PHE A 59 3.25 -33.66 -30.65
C PHE A 59 4.35 -34.72 -30.79
N GLU A 60 4.77 -35.03 -32.02
CA GLU A 60 5.88 -35.96 -32.28
C GLU A 60 7.23 -35.42 -31.78
N HIS A 61 7.53 -34.15 -32.08
CA HIS A 61 8.78 -33.51 -31.66
C HIS A 61 8.87 -33.31 -30.14
N LEU A 62 7.77 -32.89 -29.49
CA LEU A 62 7.72 -32.72 -28.04
C LEU A 62 7.45 -34.02 -27.26
N LYS A 63 7.28 -35.15 -27.97
CA LYS A 63 6.96 -36.47 -27.42
C LYS A 63 5.82 -36.40 -26.39
N CYS A 64 4.74 -35.70 -26.74
CA CYS A 64 3.55 -35.58 -25.89
C CYS A 64 2.31 -36.15 -26.60
N THR A 65 1.30 -36.48 -25.81
CA THR A 65 0.00 -36.99 -26.31
C THR A 65 -1.11 -35.97 -26.03
N ARG A 66 -2.26 -36.12 -26.70
CA ARG A 66 -3.44 -35.27 -26.47
C ARG A 66 -4.02 -35.39 -25.06
N ASP A 67 -3.71 -36.47 -24.32
CA ASP A 67 -4.12 -36.67 -22.92
C ASP A 67 -3.19 -35.98 -21.90
N GLY A 68 -2.21 -35.20 -22.39
CA GLY A 68 -1.25 -34.48 -21.56
C GLY A 68 -0.01 -35.31 -21.18
N LEU A 69 0.78 -34.78 -20.24
CA LEU A 69 2.01 -35.42 -19.76
C LEU A 69 1.77 -36.21 -18.46
N THR A 70 2.61 -37.20 -18.19
CA THR A 70 2.66 -37.84 -16.87
C THR A 70 3.46 -36.99 -15.88
N SER A 71 3.12 -37.05 -14.60
CA SER A 71 3.84 -36.27 -13.56
C SER A 71 5.33 -36.59 -13.50
N ALA A 72 5.75 -37.83 -13.79
CA ALA A 72 7.15 -38.23 -13.83
C ALA A 72 7.91 -37.61 -15.02
N ALA A 73 7.31 -37.63 -16.22
CA ALA A 73 7.91 -37.03 -17.41
C ALA A 73 8.04 -35.51 -17.28
N ALA A 74 7.08 -34.86 -16.61
CA ALA A 74 7.17 -33.45 -16.31
C ALA A 74 8.35 -33.12 -15.38
N GLN A 75 8.59 -33.94 -14.34
CA GLN A 75 9.72 -33.72 -13.43
C GLN A 75 11.08 -33.86 -14.14
N GLU A 76 11.24 -34.89 -14.99
CA GLU A 76 12.46 -35.05 -15.79
C GLU A 76 12.72 -33.82 -16.69
N ARG A 77 11.66 -33.23 -17.25
CA ARG A 77 11.78 -32.00 -18.08
C ARG A 77 12.10 -30.76 -17.24
N ILE A 78 11.64 -30.67 -15.99
CA ILE A 78 12.05 -29.58 -15.09
C ILE A 78 13.55 -29.67 -14.82
N ASP A 79 14.07 -30.88 -14.61
CA ASP A 79 15.50 -31.09 -14.34
C ASP A 79 16.36 -30.78 -15.59
N ALA A 80 15.84 -30.98 -16.79
CA ALA A 80 16.52 -30.69 -18.06
C ALA A 80 16.41 -29.23 -18.53
N PHE A 81 15.20 -28.65 -18.56
CA PHE A 81 14.91 -27.31 -19.10
C PHE A 81 14.92 -26.22 -18.01
N GLY A 82 14.87 -26.59 -16.74
CA GLY A 82 14.67 -25.67 -15.64
C GLY A 82 13.21 -25.22 -15.48
N TYR A 83 12.99 -24.35 -14.50
CA TYR A 83 11.67 -23.80 -14.20
C TYR A 83 11.25 -22.75 -15.24
N ASN A 84 9.94 -22.61 -15.49
CA ASN A 84 9.36 -21.55 -16.32
C ASN A 84 9.38 -20.20 -15.57
N LYS A 85 10.58 -19.67 -15.36
CA LYS A 85 10.87 -18.42 -14.66
C LYS A 85 12.07 -17.76 -15.32
N LEU A 86 12.05 -16.44 -15.40
CA LEU A 86 13.24 -15.66 -15.77
C LEU A 86 14.33 -15.86 -14.73
N GLU A 87 15.58 -16.05 -15.17
CA GLU A 87 16.72 -16.17 -14.27
C GLU A 87 16.79 -14.96 -13.35
N GLU A 88 16.57 -15.19 -12.06
CA GLU A 88 16.83 -14.17 -11.05
C GLU A 88 18.34 -14.06 -10.86
N LYS A 89 18.88 -12.85 -11.02
CA LYS A 89 20.26 -12.58 -10.63
C LYS A 89 20.45 -12.92 -9.16
N GLN A 90 21.14 -14.02 -8.89
CA GLN A 90 21.56 -14.36 -7.55
C GLN A 90 22.71 -13.43 -7.15
N GLU A 91 22.38 -12.34 -6.47
CA GLU A 91 23.42 -11.57 -5.78
C GLU A 91 23.98 -12.42 -4.64
N SER A 92 25.31 -12.53 -4.58
CA SER A 92 25.93 -13.23 -3.47
C SER A 92 25.61 -12.50 -2.17
N LYS A 93 25.28 -13.25 -1.12
CA LYS A 93 24.97 -12.68 0.21
C LYS A 93 26.08 -11.77 0.74
N VAL A 94 27.33 -12.06 0.37
CA VAL A 94 28.51 -11.26 0.71
C VAL A 94 28.53 -9.94 -0.06
N LEU A 95 28.22 -9.92 -1.36
CA LEU A 95 28.10 -8.66 -2.11
C LEU A 95 26.98 -7.79 -1.54
N LYS A 96 25.84 -8.39 -1.21
CA LYS A 96 24.72 -7.66 -0.61
C LYS A 96 25.11 -7.06 0.74
N PHE A 97 25.85 -7.80 1.57
CA PHE A 97 26.41 -7.30 2.83
C PHE A 97 27.35 -6.10 2.60
N LEU A 98 28.28 -6.20 1.65
CA LEU A 98 29.20 -5.10 1.30
C LEU A 98 28.47 -3.90 0.70
N GLY A 99 27.34 -4.12 0.01
CA GLY A 99 26.47 -3.07 -0.50
C GLY A 99 25.92 -2.15 0.60
N PHE A 100 25.64 -2.67 1.80
CA PHE A 100 25.20 -1.84 2.94
C PHE A 100 26.30 -0.88 3.44
N MET A 101 27.56 -1.27 3.29
CA MET A 101 28.71 -0.40 3.60
C MET A 101 28.90 0.70 2.55
N TRP A 102 28.27 0.60 1.37
CA TRP A 102 28.49 1.49 0.23
C TRP A 102 27.31 2.44 -0.04
N ASN A 103 26.63 2.90 1.01
CA ASN A 103 25.61 3.94 0.89
C ASN A 103 26.23 5.36 1.07
N PRO A 104 25.59 6.45 0.58
CA PRO A 104 26.15 7.79 0.69
C PRO A 104 26.46 8.26 2.11
N LEU A 105 25.69 7.80 3.12
CA LEU A 105 25.96 8.13 4.53
C LEU A 105 27.20 7.38 5.05
N SER A 106 27.39 6.14 4.64
CA SER A 106 28.57 5.32 4.96
C SER A 106 29.83 5.90 4.33
N TRP A 107 29.79 6.49 3.12
CA TRP A 107 30.94 7.17 2.53
C TRP A 107 31.42 8.36 3.37
N VAL A 108 30.49 9.12 3.96
CA VAL A 108 30.85 10.24 4.84
C VAL A 108 31.45 9.71 6.15
N MET A 109 30.95 8.58 6.67
CA MET A 109 31.53 7.93 7.86
C MET A 109 32.91 7.33 7.58
N GLU A 110 33.12 6.74 6.40
CA GLU A 110 34.44 6.27 5.95
C GLU A 110 35.40 7.45 5.81
N ALA A 111 34.94 8.58 5.24
CA ALA A 111 35.73 9.81 5.22
C ALA A 111 36.06 10.30 6.64
N ALA A 112 35.15 10.19 7.61
CA ALA A 112 35.41 10.50 9.01
C ALA A 112 36.46 9.55 9.62
N ALA A 113 36.38 8.25 9.34
CA ALA A 113 37.36 7.26 9.78
C ALA A 113 38.76 7.56 9.19
N ILE A 114 38.82 7.85 7.89
CA ILE A 114 40.06 8.26 7.21
C ILE A 114 40.58 9.56 7.81
N MET A 115 39.71 10.54 8.12
CA MET A 115 40.08 11.79 8.77
C MET A 115 40.72 11.57 10.13
N ALA A 116 40.22 10.62 10.92
CA ALA A 116 40.77 10.24 12.22
C ALA A 116 42.17 9.62 12.14
N ILE A 117 42.58 9.03 11.01
CA ILE A 117 43.96 8.57 10.80
C ILE A 117 44.80 9.67 10.14
N ALA A 118 44.29 10.29 9.08
CA ALA A 118 45.04 11.16 8.19
C ALA A 118 45.33 12.55 8.79
N LEU A 119 44.38 13.12 9.56
CA LEU A 119 44.50 14.49 10.08
C LEU A 119 44.87 14.52 11.57
N ALA A 120 44.79 13.38 12.26
CA ALA A 120 45.14 13.22 13.67
C ALA A 120 46.66 13.11 13.96
N HIS A 121 47.51 13.64 13.08
CA HIS A 121 48.96 13.51 13.23
C HIS A 121 49.52 14.58 14.18
N SER A 122 50.10 14.14 15.30
CA SER A 122 50.87 14.95 16.27
C SER A 122 50.07 16.02 17.04
N GLY A 123 49.93 15.82 18.36
CA GLY A 123 49.29 16.77 19.28
C GLY A 123 49.72 16.57 20.73
N ARG A 124 49.29 17.47 21.62
CA ARG A 124 49.43 17.32 23.08
C ARG A 124 48.06 17.25 23.72
N ASP A 125 47.83 16.25 24.56
CA ASP A 125 46.63 16.10 25.39
C ASP A 125 46.55 17.23 26.47
N LEU A 126 45.41 17.39 27.14
CA LEU A 126 45.22 18.31 28.28
C LEU A 126 46.31 18.15 29.36
N ARG A 127 46.85 16.94 29.53
CA ARG A 127 47.95 16.62 30.46
C ARG A 127 49.36 16.88 29.88
N GLY A 128 49.46 17.43 28.68
CA GLY A 128 50.73 17.74 28.00
C GLY A 128 51.45 16.53 27.40
N LYS A 129 50.87 15.33 27.48
CA LYS A 129 51.40 14.10 26.87
C LYS A 129 51.30 14.18 25.34
N LYS A 130 52.35 13.71 24.64
CA LYS A 130 52.29 13.55 23.18
C LYS A 130 51.27 12.47 22.85
N MET A 131 50.26 12.84 22.07
CA MET A 131 49.21 11.94 21.62
C MET A 131 49.62 11.36 20.27
N SER A 132 49.55 10.03 20.14
CA SER A 132 49.76 9.30 18.89
C SER A 132 48.51 9.40 17.97
N ILE A 133 48.56 8.75 16.81
CA ILE A 133 47.44 8.62 15.88
C ILE A 133 46.23 7.95 16.57
N ASP A 134 45.00 8.40 16.30
CA ASP A 134 43.76 7.85 16.88
C ASP A 134 43.32 6.55 16.19
N TYR A 135 44.12 5.50 16.34
CA TYR A 135 43.71 4.17 15.89
C TYR A 135 42.41 3.71 16.55
N HIS A 136 42.13 4.17 17.77
CA HIS A 136 40.94 3.76 18.52
C HIS A 136 39.64 4.33 17.95
N ASP A 137 39.62 5.60 17.54
CA ASP A 137 38.43 6.20 16.92
C ASP A 137 38.20 5.63 15.53
N PHE A 138 39.25 5.38 14.76
CA PHE A 138 39.15 4.66 13.48
C PHE A 138 38.54 3.26 13.66
N VAL A 139 39.11 2.44 14.54
CA VAL A 139 38.61 1.09 14.81
C VAL A 139 37.18 1.15 15.36
N GLY A 140 36.87 2.15 16.19
CA GLY A 140 35.54 2.37 16.72
C GLY A 140 34.50 2.70 15.63
N ILE A 141 34.82 3.60 14.70
CA ILE A 141 33.96 3.95 13.56
C ILE A 141 33.78 2.73 12.64
N MET A 142 34.85 2.02 12.34
CA MET A 142 34.78 0.79 11.54
C MET A 142 33.91 -0.28 12.21
N LEU A 143 34.03 -0.45 13.52
CA LEU A 143 33.19 -1.36 14.30
C LEU A 143 31.73 -0.94 14.26
N LEU A 144 31.42 0.36 14.39
CA LEU A 144 30.06 0.88 14.25
C LEU A 144 29.49 0.58 12.86
N LEU A 145 30.26 0.81 11.79
CA LEU A 145 29.84 0.51 10.43
C LEU A 145 29.57 -0.98 10.22
N ILE A 146 30.42 -1.85 10.76
CA ILE A 146 30.23 -3.31 10.72
C ILE A 146 28.96 -3.69 11.48
N ILE A 147 28.77 -3.22 12.71
CA ILE A 147 27.56 -3.50 13.51
C ILE A 147 26.30 -3.05 12.76
N ASN A 148 26.31 -1.82 12.24
CA ASN A 148 25.17 -1.28 11.50
C ASN A 148 24.87 -2.08 10.23
N SER A 149 25.91 -2.47 9.48
CA SER A 149 25.78 -3.31 8.29
C SER A 149 25.30 -4.72 8.61
N THR A 150 25.74 -5.32 9.73
CA THR A 150 25.26 -6.62 10.20
C THR A 150 23.78 -6.56 10.58
N ILE A 151 23.36 -5.56 11.36
CA ILE A 151 21.95 -5.38 11.72
C ILE A 151 21.12 -5.16 10.45
N SER A 152 21.60 -4.30 9.54
CA SER A 152 20.90 -4.00 8.28
C SER A 152 20.75 -5.23 7.39
N PHE A 153 21.81 -6.01 7.23
CA PHE A 153 21.79 -7.23 6.44
C PHE A 153 20.86 -8.29 7.02
N ILE A 154 20.91 -8.54 8.34
CA ILE A 154 20.06 -9.53 8.99
C ILE A 154 18.58 -9.13 8.86
N GLU A 155 18.25 -7.89 9.16
CA GLU A 155 16.87 -7.41 9.13
C GLU A 155 16.33 -7.34 7.70
N GLU A 156 17.11 -6.87 6.73
CA GLU A 156 16.68 -6.84 5.33
C GLU A 156 16.56 -8.24 4.72
N ASN A 157 17.42 -9.18 5.10
CA ASN A 157 17.29 -10.57 4.68
C ASN A 157 16.04 -11.24 5.28
N ASN A 158 15.75 -10.98 6.56
CA ASN A 158 14.53 -11.48 7.21
C ASN A 158 13.27 -10.88 6.57
N ALA A 159 13.29 -9.57 6.29
CA ALA A 159 12.27 -8.86 5.54
C ALA A 159 12.08 -9.44 4.12
N GLY A 160 13.18 -9.69 3.41
CA GLY A 160 13.19 -10.26 2.07
C GLY A 160 12.62 -11.68 2.02
N ASN A 161 12.98 -12.53 2.97
CA ASN A 161 12.42 -13.89 3.08
C ASN A 161 10.90 -13.87 3.34
N ALA A 162 10.45 -12.97 4.23
CA ALA A 162 9.02 -12.80 4.48
C ALA A 162 8.28 -12.27 3.24
N ALA A 163 8.87 -11.34 2.50
CA ALA A 163 8.32 -10.85 1.24
C ALA A 163 8.30 -11.94 0.16
N ALA A 164 9.34 -12.76 0.03
CA ALA A 164 9.41 -13.85 -0.94
C ALA A 164 8.30 -14.90 -0.70
N ALA A 165 8.03 -15.26 0.55
CA ALA A 165 6.91 -16.14 0.90
C ALA A 165 5.54 -15.55 0.52
N LEU A 166 5.40 -14.22 0.55
CA LEU A 166 4.20 -13.52 0.11
C LEU A 166 4.09 -13.46 -1.41
N MET A 167 5.19 -13.19 -2.12
CA MET A 167 5.22 -13.19 -3.58
C MET A 167 4.93 -14.58 -4.15
N ALA A 168 5.38 -15.65 -3.48
CA ALA A 168 5.05 -17.02 -3.88
C ALA A 168 3.53 -17.27 -3.90
N ARG A 169 2.74 -16.63 -3.01
CA ARG A 169 1.28 -16.72 -3.03
C ARG A 169 0.62 -15.98 -4.20
N LEU A 170 1.34 -15.05 -4.82
CA LEU A 170 0.91 -14.29 -5.99
C LEU A 170 1.46 -14.86 -7.29
N ALA A 171 2.19 -15.98 -7.24
CA ALA A 171 2.72 -16.61 -8.43
C ALA A 171 1.58 -16.90 -9.42
N PRO A 172 1.75 -16.59 -10.72
CA PRO A 172 0.76 -16.92 -11.74
C PRO A 172 0.48 -18.42 -11.72
N LYS A 173 -0.78 -18.79 -11.86
CA LYS A 173 -1.20 -20.19 -11.95
C LYS A 173 -1.64 -20.51 -13.36
N SER A 174 -1.54 -21.78 -13.73
CA SER A 174 -2.01 -22.31 -14.99
C SER A 174 -2.77 -23.61 -14.76
N LYS A 175 -3.87 -23.81 -15.51
CA LYS A 175 -4.56 -25.09 -15.54
C LYS A 175 -3.88 -25.99 -16.56
N VAL A 176 -3.37 -27.11 -16.08
CA VAL A 176 -2.65 -28.08 -16.90
C VAL A 176 -3.36 -29.44 -16.89
N LEU A 177 -3.21 -30.17 -17.98
CA LEU A 177 -3.63 -31.56 -18.07
C LEU A 177 -2.43 -32.47 -17.80
N ARG A 178 -2.42 -33.12 -16.63
CA ARG A 178 -1.41 -34.12 -16.26
C ARG A 178 -2.08 -35.38 -15.72
N ASP A 179 -1.53 -36.54 -16.07
CA ASP A 179 -2.09 -37.86 -15.72
C ASP A 179 -3.58 -38.01 -16.10
N GLY A 180 -4.02 -37.37 -17.20
CA GLY A 180 -5.41 -37.36 -17.66
C GLY A 180 -6.38 -36.52 -16.82
N THR A 181 -5.88 -35.74 -15.86
CA THR A 181 -6.70 -34.88 -14.99
C THR A 181 -6.30 -33.41 -15.08
N TRP A 182 -7.30 -32.53 -15.12
CA TRP A 182 -7.07 -31.08 -15.08
C TRP A 182 -6.75 -30.65 -13.64
N SER A 183 -5.55 -30.08 -13.46
CA SER A 183 -5.09 -29.56 -12.17
C SER A 183 -4.57 -28.14 -12.34
N GLU A 184 -4.73 -27.33 -11.30
CA GLU A 184 -4.22 -25.96 -11.26
C GLU A 184 -2.87 -25.95 -10.54
N MET A 185 -1.82 -25.47 -11.21
CA MET A 185 -0.46 -25.46 -10.68
C MET A 185 0.23 -24.12 -10.93
N ASP A 186 1.32 -23.87 -10.20
CA ASP A 186 2.14 -22.68 -10.40
C ASP A 186 2.75 -22.68 -11.80
N ALA A 187 2.64 -21.55 -12.51
CA ALA A 187 3.13 -21.39 -13.88
C ALA A 187 4.63 -21.65 -14.00
N SER A 188 5.40 -21.52 -12.91
CA SER A 188 6.83 -21.85 -12.87
C SER A 188 7.14 -23.33 -13.05
N LEU A 189 6.18 -24.22 -12.81
CA LEU A 189 6.31 -25.67 -12.96
C LEU A 189 5.94 -26.18 -14.36
N LEU A 190 5.56 -25.27 -15.26
CA LEU A 190 5.25 -25.61 -16.65
C LEU A 190 6.53 -26.02 -17.37
N VAL A 191 6.40 -27.05 -18.20
CA VAL A 191 7.47 -27.55 -19.06
C VAL A 191 7.01 -27.58 -20.52
N PRO A 192 7.95 -27.53 -21.49
CA PRO A 192 7.63 -27.77 -22.88
C PRO A 192 6.89 -29.10 -23.05
N GLY A 193 5.79 -29.08 -23.81
CA GLY A 193 4.90 -30.21 -24.06
C GLY A 193 3.74 -30.39 -23.08
N ASP A 194 3.63 -29.58 -22.02
CA ASP A 194 2.41 -29.55 -21.19
C ASP A 194 1.21 -29.05 -22.02
N ILE A 195 0.04 -29.63 -21.79
CA ILE A 195 -1.23 -29.10 -22.32
C ILE A 195 -1.85 -28.19 -21.26
N ILE A 196 -2.19 -26.98 -21.67
CA ILE A 196 -2.77 -25.93 -20.83
C ILE A 196 -4.14 -25.51 -21.36
N SER A 197 -5.04 -25.13 -20.46
CA SER A 197 -6.35 -24.55 -20.81
C SER A 197 -6.28 -23.04 -20.60
N ILE A 198 -6.59 -22.28 -21.65
CA ILE A 198 -6.54 -20.81 -21.63
C ILE A 198 -7.96 -20.27 -21.66
N LYS A 199 -8.30 -19.45 -20.68
CA LYS A 199 -9.61 -18.81 -20.55
C LYS A 199 -9.52 -17.31 -20.76
N LEU A 200 -10.67 -16.67 -20.90
CA LEU A 200 -10.77 -15.22 -20.92
C LEU A 200 -10.19 -14.63 -19.63
N GLY A 201 -9.21 -13.74 -19.78
CA GLY A 201 -8.58 -13.03 -18.68
C GLY A 201 -7.27 -13.64 -18.18
N ASP A 202 -6.95 -14.85 -18.61
CA ASP A 202 -5.69 -15.50 -18.26
C ASP A 202 -4.51 -14.78 -18.92
N ILE A 203 -3.41 -14.69 -18.18
CA ILE A 203 -2.11 -14.33 -18.73
C ILE A 203 -1.51 -15.60 -19.30
N ILE A 204 -1.10 -15.57 -20.56
CA ILE A 204 -0.44 -16.70 -21.20
C ILE A 204 0.89 -16.96 -20.46
N PRO A 205 1.08 -18.14 -19.85
CA PRO A 205 2.18 -18.37 -18.91
C PRO A 205 3.51 -18.73 -19.59
N ALA A 206 3.45 -19.27 -20.81
CA ALA A 206 4.58 -19.74 -21.60
C ALA A 206 4.22 -19.62 -23.08
N ASP A 207 5.20 -19.67 -23.98
CA ASP A 207 4.90 -19.70 -25.40
C ASP A 207 4.24 -21.05 -25.70
N ALA A 208 3.09 -21.00 -26.38
CA ALA A 208 2.26 -22.17 -26.59
C ALA A 208 1.62 -22.15 -27.98
N ARG A 209 1.03 -23.27 -28.36
CA ARG A 209 0.38 -23.46 -29.65
C ARG A 209 -1.05 -23.92 -29.47
N LEU A 210 -1.98 -23.22 -30.13
CA LEU A 210 -3.41 -23.49 -29.98
C LEU A 210 -3.80 -24.85 -30.57
N LEU A 211 -4.58 -25.61 -29.83
CA LEU A 211 -5.19 -26.86 -30.27
C LEU A 211 -6.55 -26.56 -30.96
N GLU A 212 -7.42 -27.57 -31.07
CA GLU A 212 -8.73 -27.45 -31.71
C GLU A 212 -9.70 -26.58 -30.86
N GLY A 213 -10.48 -25.70 -31.51
CA GLY A 213 -11.43 -24.84 -30.81
C GLY A 213 -11.92 -23.64 -31.62
N ASP A 214 -12.71 -22.78 -30.98
CA ASP A 214 -13.12 -21.50 -31.56
C ASP A 214 -11.95 -20.48 -31.50
N PRO A 215 -11.82 -19.54 -32.46
CA PRO A 215 -10.73 -18.57 -32.46
C PRO A 215 -10.68 -17.71 -31.18
N LEU A 216 -9.46 -17.43 -30.73
CA LEU A 216 -9.17 -16.64 -29.54
C LEU A 216 -8.74 -15.22 -29.94
N LYS A 217 -9.03 -14.20 -29.13
CA LYS A 217 -8.39 -12.88 -29.26
C LYS A 217 -7.41 -12.64 -28.14
N ILE A 218 -6.18 -12.34 -28.52
CA ILE A 218 -5.07 -12.11 -27.60
C ILE A 218 -4.60 -10.67 -27.70
N ASP A 219 -4.45 -10.03 -26.56
CA ASP A 219 -3.78 -8.75 -26.42
C ASP A 219 -2.28 -8.98 -26.26
N GLN A 220 -1.53 -8.57 -27.29
CA GLN A 220 -0.07 -8.62 -27.34
C GLN A 220 0.56 -7.23 -27.13
N SER A 221 -0.20 -6.24 -26.67
CA SER A 221 0.28 -4.85 -26.50
C SER A 221 1.51 -4.74 -25.60
N ALA A 222 1.64 -5.61 -24.60
CA ALA A 222 2.82 -5.67 -23.73
C ALA A 222 4.10 -6.11 -24.46
N LEU A 223 3.98 -6.83 -25.58
CA LEU A 223 5.08 -7.41 -26.35
C LEU A 223 5.39 -6.62 -27.62
N THR A 224 4.36 -6.30 -28.40
CA THR A 224 4.50 -5.66 -29.72
C THR A 224 4.28 -4.15 -29.66
N GLY A 225 3.66 -3.65 -28.60
CA GLY A 225 3.21 -2.26 -28.49
C GLY A 225 1.93 -1.95 -29.27
N GLU A 226 1.37 -2.91 -30.00
CA GLU A 226 0.11 -2.73 -30.74
C GLU A 226 -1.08 -2.91 -29.82
N SER A 227 -1.97 -1.90 -29.75
CA SER A 227 -3.09 -1.87 -28.80
C SER A 227 -4.29 -2.70 -29.23
N LEU A 228 -4.37 -3.14 -30.49
CA LEU A 228 -5.48 -3.93 -31.00
C LEU A 228 -5.25 -5.42 -30.74
N PRO A 229 -6.21 -6.14 -30.14
CA PRO A 229 -6.08 -7.57 -29.91
C PRO A 229 -6.09 -8.32 -31.23
N VAL A 230 -5.16 -9.26 -31.37
CA VAL A 230 -4.98 -10.10 -32.56
C VAL A 230 -5.85 -11.34 -32.43
N THR A 231 -6.53 -11.72 -33.52
CA THR A 231 -7.30 -12.98 -33.57
C THR A 231 -6.37 -14.13 -33.94
N LYS A 232 -6.38 -15.19 -33.14
CA LYS A 232 -5.56 -16.39 -33.28
C LYS A 232 -6.45 -17.59 -33.55
N GLN A 233 -6.14 -18.33 -34.60
CA GLN A 233 -6.85 -19.54 -35.01
C GLN A 233 -6.22 -20.79 -34.40
N PRO A 234 -6.95 -21.92 -34.35
CA PRO A 234 -6.36 -23.22 -34.05
C PRO A 234 -5.08 -23.47 -34.86
N GLY A 235 -4.01 -23.90 -34.20
CA GLY A 235 -2.70 -24.10 -34.80
C GLY A 235 -1.78 -22.88 -34.78
N ASP A 236 -2.24 -21.67 -34.43
CA ASP A 236 -1.36 -20.50 -34.30
C ASP A 236 -0.54 -20.52 -33.00
N GLY A 237 0.65 -19.92 -33.06
CA GLY A 237 1.49 -19.63 -31.89
C GLY A 237 1.00 -18.45 -31.06
N ILE A 238 1.12 -18.58 -29.74
CA ILE A 238 0.75 -17.57 -28.73
C ILE A 238 1.91 -17.38 -27.76
N TYR A 239 2.12 -16.15 -27.28
CA TYR A 239 3.33 -15.78 -26.54
C TYR A 239 3.09 -15.51 -25.06
N SER A 240 4.06 -15.86 -24.24
CA SER A 240 4.11 -15.58 -22.81
C SER A 240 3.94 -14.08 -22.52
N GLY A 241 3.19 -13.75 -21.48
CA GLY A 241 2.89 -12.36 -21.09
C GLY A 241 1.77 -11.70 -21.89
N SER A 242 1.28 -12.33 -22.96
CA SER A 242 0.06 -11.90 -23.64
C SER A 242 -1.17 -12.16 -22.75
N THR A 243 -2.28 -11.44 -22.99
CA THR A 243 -3.51 -11.63 -22.21
C THR A 243 -4.66 -12.07 -23.10
N CYS A 244 -5.38 -13.12 -22.72
CA CYS A 244 -6.58 -13.54 -23.44
C CYS A 244 -7.73 -12.55 -23.21
N LYS A 245 -8.21 -11.90 -24.28
CA LYS A 245 -9.34 -10.95 -24.22
C LYS A 245 -10.68 -11.59 -24.56
N GLN A 246 -10.69 -12.59 -25.45
CA GLN A 246 -11.92 -13.28 -25.88
C GLN A 246 -11.63 -14.73 -26.25
N GLY A 247 -12.58 -15.61 -25.97
CA GLY A 247 -12.52 -17.04 -26.30
C GLY A 247 -11.98 -17.90 -25.14
N GLU A 248 -11.99 -19.21 -25.37
CA GLU A 248 -11.37 -20.21 -24.52
C GLU A 248 -10.91 -21.35 -25.43
N ILE A 249 -9.67 -21.78 -25.27
CA ILE A 249 -9.06 -22.81 -26.11
C ILE A 249 -7.93 -23.51 -25.36
N GLU A 250 -7.69 -24.77 -25.71
CA GLU A 250 -6.56 -25.54 -25.17
C GLU A 250 -5.31 -25.28 -26.01
N ALA A 251 -4.13 -25.38 -25.41
CA ALA A 251 -2.86 -25.14 -26.07
C ALA A 251 -1.75 -26.06 -25.55
N VAL A 252 -0.77 -26.38 -26.39
CA VAL A 252 0.44 -27.11 -26.00
C VAL A 252 1.61 -26.15 -25.83
N VAL A 253 2.32 -26.24 -24.70
CA VAL A 253 3.48 -25.37 -24.41
C VAL A 253 4.65 -25.74 -25.31
N ILE A 254 5.22 -24.76 -26.02
CA ILE A 254 6.36 -24.96 -26.93
C ILE A 254 7.68 -24.48 -26.32
N ALA A 255 7.67 -23.39 -25.55
CA ALA A 255 8.88 -22.85 -24.92
C ALA A 255 8.57 -22.21 -23.56
N THR A 256 9.51 -22.31 -22.63
CA THR A 256 9.38 -21.85 -21.24
C THR A 256 10.55 -20.94 -20.83
N GLY A 257 10.34 -20.14 -19.79
CA GLY A 257 11.36 -19.32 -19.14
C GLY A 257 12.05 -18.35 -20.10
N ILE A 258 13.39 -18.39 -20.11
CA ILE A 258 14.23 -17.52 -20.95
C ILE A 258 14.08 -17.79 -22.46
N HIS A 259 13.62 -18.99 -22.84
CA HIS A 259 13.46 -19.38 -24.24
C HIS A 259 12.20 -18.82 -24.89
N THR A 260 11.27 -18.29 -24.10
CA THR A 260 10.08 -17.59 -24.61
C THR A 260 10.48 -16.30 -25.35
N PHE A 261 9.63 -15.85 -26.27
CA PHE A 261 9.80 -14.58 -26.97
C PHE A 261 9.91 -13.40 -25.98
N PHE A 262 9.03 -13.39 -24.96
CA PHE A 262 9.10 -12.42 -23.88
C PHE A 262 10.40 -12.53 -23.09
N GLY A 263 10.86 -13.75 -22.78
CA GLY A 263 12.09 -13.97 -22.02
C GLY A 263 13.34 -13.48 -22.73
N LYS A 264 13.45 -13.77 -24.03
CA LYS A 264 14.52 -13.26 -24.90
C LYS A 264 14.52 -11.73 -24.94
N ALA A 265 13.35 -11.09 -25.05
CA ALA A 265 13.23 -9.63 -25.04
C ALA A 265 13.54 -9.01 -23.66
N ALA A 266 13.01 -9.60 -22.58
CA ALA A 266 13.20 -9.11 -21.22
C ALA A 266 14.68 -9.15 -20.78
N HIS A 267 15.41 -10.19 -21.19
CA HIS A 267 16.85 -10.31 -20.92
C HIS A 267 17.66 -9.16 -21.56
N LEU A 268 17.19 -8.59 -22.68
CA LEU A 268 17.84 -7.47 -23.37
C LEU A 268 17.52 -6.11 -22.74
N VAL A 269 16.41 -5.96 -22.01
CA VAL A 269 15.87 -4.68 -21.50
C VAL A 269 16.28 -4.37 -20.05
N GLU A 270 17.06 -5.23 -19.40
CA GLU A 270 17.37 -5.22 -17.95
C GLU A 270 18.17 -4.01 -17.39
N SER A 271 18.13 -2.84 -18.03
CA SER A 271 18.93 -1.64 -17.71
C SER A 271 18.15 -0.39 -17.28
N THR A 272 16.83 -0.41 -17.16
CA THR A 272 16.04 0.78 -16.74
C THR A 272 15.58 0.72 -15.28
N THR A 273 16.42 1.20 -14.36
CA THR A 273 16.03 1.39 -12.95
C THR A 273 15.39 2.77 -12.75
N HIS A 274 14.06 2.82 -12.66
CA HIS A 274 13.34 4.04 -12.28
C HIS A 274 13.46 4.25 -10.77
N VAL A 275 13.99 5.40 -10.33
CA VAL A 275 14.15 5.70 -8.90
C VAL A 275 12.78 6.01 -8.26
N GLY A 276 12.35 5.16 -7.32
CA GLY A 276 11.06 5.29 -6.63
C GLY A 276 10.92 6.57 -5.79
N HIS A 277 9.69 7.05 -5.59
CA HIS A 277 9.38 8.26 -4.81
C HIS A 277 9.97 8.21 -3.39
N PHE A 278 9.82 7.08 -2.71
CA PHE A 278 10.37 6.86 -1.37
C PHE A 278 11.90 7.02 -1.32
N GLN A 279 12.63 6.51 -2.31
CA GLN A 279 14.09 6.67 -2.40
C GLN A 279 14.48 8.16 -2.53
N LYS A 280 13.71 8.95 -3.30
CA LYS A 280 13.93 10.40 -3.43
C LYS A 280 13.68 11.13 -2.12
N VAL A 281 12.64 10.76 -1.38
CA VAL A 281 12.34 11.29 -0.04
C VAL A 281 13.49 10.98 0.92
N LEU A 282 13.94 9.73 0.98
CA LEU A 282 15.05 9.30 1.83
C LEU A 282 16.34 10.05 1.51
N THR A 283 16.65 10.22 0.23
CA THR A 283 17.81 11.00 -0.23
C THR A 283 17.69 12.47 0.19
N SER A 284 16.50 13.05 0.12
CA SER A 284 16.26 14.44 0.53
C SER A 284 16.47 14.64 2.04
N ILE A 285 16.05 13.68 2.87
CA ILE A 285 16.27 13.70 4.32
C ILE A 285 17.76 13.54 4.64
N GLY A 286 18.43 12.58 3.97
CA GLY A 286 19.88 12.38 4.12
C GLY A 286 20.67 13.64 3.76
N ASN A 287 20.33 14.26 2.63
CA ASN A 287 20.93 15.52 2.19
C ASN A 287 20.72 16.65 3.20
N PHE A 288 19.52 16.79 3.78
CA PHE A 288 19.25 17.78 4.82
C PHE A 288 20.18 17.60 6.04
N CYS A 289 20.39 16.35 6.47
CA CYS A 289 21.27 16.03 7.59
C CYS A 289 22.73 16.35 7.25
N ILE A 290 23.21 15.93 6.08
CA ILE A 290 24.57 16.22 5.60
C ILE A 290 24.81 17.73 5.49
N CYS A 291 23.87 18.50 4.92
CA CYS A 291 23.97 19.95 4.83
C CYS A 291 24.04 20.61 6.22
N SER A 292 23.26 20.13 7.18
CA SER A 292 23.28 20.63 8.56
C SER A 292 24.64 20.41 9.22
N ILE A 293 25.22 19.22 9.04
CA ILE A 293 26.56 18.87 9.54
C ILE A 293 27.63 19.73 8.87
N ALA A 294 27.60 19.85 7.54
CA ALA A 294 28.56 20.65 6.78
C ALA A 294 28.51 22.13 7.19
N ALA A 295 27.31 22.68 7.40
CA ALA A 295 27.14 24.04 7.92
C ALA A 295 27.72 24.19 9.33
N GLY A 296 27.42 23.24 10.24
CA GLY A 296 27.99 23.20 11.58
C GLY A 296 29.52 23.15 11.57
N MET A 297 30.10 22.22 10.82
CA MET A 297 31.55 22.06 10.65
C MET A 297 32.22 23.33 10.11
N THR A 298 31.60 23.98 9.13
CA THR A 298 32.13 25.22 8.53
C THR A 298 32.13 26.37 9.54
N ILE A 299 31.03 26.56 10.27
CA ILE A 299 30.94 27.58 11.33
C ILE A 299 31.98 27.29 12.42
N GLU A 300 32.10 26.04 12.84
CA GLU A 300 33.02 25.64 13.88
C GLU A 300 34.48 25.87 13.47
N LEU A 301 34.85 25.49 12.25
CA LEU A 301 36.17 25.71 11.69
C LEU A 301 36.53 27.20 11.69
N ILE A 302 35.61 28.07 11.24
CA ILE A 302 35.80 29.52 11.22
C ILE A 302 36.01 30.05 12.64
N VAL A 303 35.14 29.69 13.59
CA VAL A 303 35.21 30.18 14.97
C VAL A 303 36.49 29.70 15.66
N MET A 304 36.82 28.41 15.53
CA MET A 304 38.00 27.84 16.20
C MET A 304 39.32 28.37 15.64
N TYR A 305 39.41 28.51 14.31
CA TYR A 305 40.61 29.01 13.66
C TYR A 305 40.77 30.53 13.82
N ALA A 306 39.72 31.31 13.54
CA ALA A 306 39.81 32.77 13.51
C ALA A 306 39.74 33.42 14.90
N ILE A 307 38.89 32.91 15.80
CA ILE A 307 38.62 33.53 17.10
C ILE A 307 39.44 32.86 18.20
N HIS A 308 39.40 31.53 18.29
CA HIS A 308 40.00 30.82 19.42
C HIS A 308 41.48 30.48 19.23
N LYS A 309 42.00 30.54 17.99
CA LYS A 309 43.36 30.13 17.62
C LYS A 309 43.74 28.76 18.20
N LYS A 310 42.78 27.82 18.19
CA LYS A 310 42.99 26.45 18.68
C LYS A 310 43.99 25.70 17.79
N GLY A 311 44.65 24.69 18.37
CA GLY A 311 45.54 23.83 17.62
C GLY A 311 44.77 23.01 16.59
N TYR A 312 45.41 22.76 15.44
CA TYR A 312 44.84 21.99 14.33
C TYR A 312 44.20 20.66 14.77
N ARG A 313 44.83 19.96 15.71
CA ARG A 313 44.34 18.69 16.25
C ARG A 313 42.97 18.79 16.93
N GLN A 314 42.80 19.76 17.81
CA GLN A 314 41.53 19.97 18.54
C GLN A 314 40.39 20.31 17.59
N ILE A 315 40.71 20.97 16.47
CA ILE A 315 39.73 21.25 15.42
C ILE A 315 39.25 19.95 14.80
N VAL A 316 40.16 19.03 14.47
CA VAL A 316 39.83 17.72 13.89
C VAL A 316 38.93 16.90 14.83
N ASP A 317 39.23 16.88 16.13
CA ASP A 317 38.46 16.09 17.11
C ASP A 317 37.01 16.57 17.22
N ASN A 318 36.78 17.89 17.21
CA ASN A 318 35.41 18.40 17.22
C ASN A 318 34.67 18.17 15.89
N LEU A 319 35.38 18.24 14.76
CA LEU A 319 34.81 17.88 13.46
C LEU A 319 34.40 16.39 13.43
N LEU A 320 35.16 15.50 14.06
CA LEU A 320 34.81 14.09 14.22
C LEU A 320 33.54 13.91 15.05
N VAL A 321 33.36 14.66 16.14
CA VAL A 321 32.14 14.65 16.96
C VAL A 321 30.89 14.96 16.14
N LEU A 322 30.96 16.00 15.30
CA LEU A 322 29.85 16.40 14.42
C LEU A 322 29.55 15.34 13.35
N LEU A 323 30.57 14.72 12.77
CA LEU A 323 30.40 13.67 11.76
C LEU A 323 29.79 12.40 12.36
N ILE A 324 30.39 11.85 13.42
CA ILE A 324 29.98 10.56 14.01
C ILE A 324 28.56 10.64 14.58
N GLY A 325 28.24 11.71 15.32
CA GLY A 325 26.93 11.83 15.97
C GLY A 325 25.84 12.45 15.09
N GLY A 326 26.23 13.20 14.05
CA GLY A 326 25.28 13.89 13.17
C GLY A 326 24.63 12.96 12.14
N ILE A 327 25.35 11.94 11.67
CA ILE A 327 24.93 11.11 10.52
C ILE A 327 23.94 10.03 10.98
N PRO A 328 22.69 10.02 10.48
CA PRO A 328 21.70 9.02 10.85
C PRO A 328 21.84 7.75 9.99
N ILE A 329 22.90 6.97 10.21
CA ILE A 329 23.24 5.79 9.38
C ILE A 329 22.12 4.75 9.37
N ALA A 330 21.46 4.51 10.51
CA ALA A 330 20.38 3.53 10.62
C ALA A 330 19.10 3.88 9.85
N MET A 331 18.98 5.10 9.31
CA MET A 331 17.70 5.61 8.78
C MET A 331 17.14 4.82 7.59
N PRO A 332 17.91 4.56 6.51
CA PRO A 332 17.44 3.74 5.40
C PRO A 332 16.93 2.37 5.84
N THR A 333 17.70 1.71 6.71
CA THR A 333 17.41 0.37 7.21
C THR A 333 16.12 0.35 8.02
N VAL A 334 15.96 1.26 9.00
CA VAL A 334 14.77 1.29 9.86
C VAL A 334 13.50 1.50 9.03
N LEU A 335 13.54 2.39 8.04
CA LEU A 335 12.38 2.65 7.19
C LEU A 335 12.06 1.44 6.28
N SER A 336 13.08 0.83 5.67
CA SER A 336 12.93 -0.38 4.84
C SER A 336 12.32 -1.54 5.64
N VAL A 337 12.86 -1.83 6.82
CA VAL A 337 12.37 -2.89 7.72
C VAL A 337 10.95 -2.60 8.20
N THR A 338 10.64 -1.33 8.49
CA THR A 338 9.28 -0.92 8.89
C THR A 338 8.26 -1.17 7.78
N MET A 339 8.61 -0.90 6.52
CA MET A 339 7.77 -1.24 5.37
C MET A 339 7.61 -2.76 5.21
N ALA A 340 8.68 -3.53 5.38
CA ALA A 340 8.64 -4.99 5.27
C ALA A 340 7.75 -5.66 6.31
N ILE A 341 7.90 -5.27 7.58
CA ILE A 341 7.02 -5.72 8.66
C ILE A 341 5.58 -5.27 8.39
N GLY A 342 5.42 -4.07 7.82
CA GLY A 342 4.13 -3.52 7.40
C GLY A 342 3.43 -4.38 6.34
N ALA A 343 4.13 -4.71 5.26
CA ALA A 343 3.65 -5.59 4.19
C ALA A 343 3.27 -6.97 4.73
N HIS A 344 4.10 -7.53 5.60
CA HIS A 344 3.79 -8.81 6.25
C HIS A 344 2.50 -8.74 7.07
N LYS A 345 2.29 -7.64 7.81
CA LYS A 345 1.07 -7.42 8.58
C LYS A 345 -0.16 -7.22 7.69
N LEU A 346 -0.03 -6.52 6.57
CA LEU A 346 -1.11 -6.37 5.58
C LEU A 346 -1.49 -7.72 4.97
N ALA A 347 -0.50 -8.55 4.65
CA ALA A 347 -0.76 -9.88 4.11
C ALA A 347 -1.48 -10.80 5.11
N GLN A 348 -1.16 -10.70 6.41
CA GLN A 348 -1.93 -11.38 7.47
C GLN A 348 -3.37 -10.88 7.58
N GLN A 349 -3.67 -9.66 7.13
CA GLN A 349 -5.01 -9.07 7.08
C GLN A 349 -5.69 -9.30 5.72
N GLY A 350 -5.12 -10.13 4.86
CA GLY A 350 -5.69 -10.47 3.56
C GLY A 350 -5.40 -9.47 2.43
N ALA A 351 -4.38 -8.61 2.57
CA ALA A 351 -3.95 -7.67 1.54
C ALA A 351 -2.44 -7.82 1.25
N ILE A 352 -2.08 -8.40 0.10
CA ILE A 352 -0.70 -8.62 -0.30
C ILE A 352 -0.22 -7.43 -1.14
N THR A 353 0.85 -6.77 -0.69
CA THR A 353 1.48 -5.65 -1.41
C THR A 353 2.52 -6.16 -2.40
N LYS A 354 2.29 -6.00 -3.71
CA LYS A 354 3.27 -6.30 -4.76
C LYS A 354 4.37 -5.23 -4.78
N ARG A 355 3.97 -3.97 -4.63
CA ARG A 355 4.86 -2.81 -4.53
C ARG A 355 4.93 -2.35 -3.07
N MET A 356 6.11 -2.43 -2.45
CA MET A 356 6.29 -2.03 -1.05
C MET A 356 6.01 -0.54 -0.80
N THR A 357 6.27 0.31 -1.82
CA THR A 357 5.96 1.74 -1.75
C THR A 357 4.45 2.03 -1.80
N ALA A 358 3.59 1.06 -2.16
CA ALA A 358 2.14 1.22 -2.15
C ALA A 358 1.57 1.42 -0.73
N ILE A 359 2.32 1.04 0.32
CA ILE A 359 1.94 1.32 1.72
C ILE A 359 1.89 2.82 1.99
N GLU A 360 2.79 3.60 1.38
CA GLU A 360 2.82 5.06 1.50
C GLU A 360 1.61 5.69 0.80
N GLU A 361 1.37 5.30 -0.44
CA GLU A 361 0.25 5.82 -1.25
C GLU A 361 -1.09 5.45 -0.58
N MET A 362 -1.22 4.23 -0.09
CA MET A 362 -2.40 3.78 0.67
C MET A 362 -2.62 4.58 1.96
N ALA A 363 -1.56 5.06 2.63
CA ALA A 363 -1.70 5.92 3.79
C ALA A 363 -2.19 7.34 3.43
N GLY A 364 -1.81 7.82 2.24
CA GLY A 364 -2.20 9.10 1.67
C GLY A 364 -3.53 9.09 0.90
N MET A 365 -4.11 7.91 0.66
CA MET A 365 -5.35 7.76 -0.11
C MET A 365 -6.50 8.56 0.51
N ASP A 366 -7.14 9.38 -0.32
CA ASP A 366 -8.27 10.24 0.02
C ASP A 366 -9.52 9.96 -0.85
N VAL A 367 -9.35 9.36 -2.03
CA VAL A 367 -10.45 8.90 -2.88
C VAL A 367 -10.28 7.42 -3.21
N LEU A 368 -11.35 6.64 -3.04
CA LEU A 368 -11.39 5.23 -3.40
C LEU A 368 -12.49 5.01 -4.46
N CYS A 369 -12.07 4.82 -5.69
CA CYS A 369 -12.90 4.39 -6.80
C CYS A 369 -13.14 2.87 -6.68
N SER A 370 -14.28 2.49 -6.10
CA SER A 370 -14.64 1.08 -5.92
C SER A 370 -15.51 0.60 -7.07
N ASP A 371 -15.11 -0.47 -7.75
CA ASP A 371 -16.06 -1.22 -8.57
C ASP A 371 -17.20 -1.74 -7.68
N LYS A 372 -18.42 -1.72 -8.21
CA LYS A 372 -19.61 -2.20 -7.53
C LYS A 372 -19.55 -3.73 -7.38
N THR A 373 -19.29 -4.43 -8.47
CA THR A 373 -19.37 -5.90 -8.52
C THR A 373 -18.18 -6.49 -7.78
N GLY A 374 -18.41 -7.51 -6.95
CA GLY A 374 -17.37 -8.21 -6.19
C GLY A 374 -16.82 -7.44 -4.98
N THR A 375 -16.79 -6.10 -5.02
CA THR A 375 -16.28 -5.27 -3.90
C THR A 375 -17.41 -4.78 -2.99
N LEU A 376 -18.39 -4.02 -3.51
CA LEU A 376 -19.50 -3.47 -2.72
C LEU A 376 -20.63 -4.48 -2.52
N THR A 377 -20.79 -5.38 -3.49
CA THR A 377 -21.78 -6.45 -3.51
C THR A 377 -21.13 -7.82 -3.34
N LEU A 378 -21.95 -8.85 -3.08
CA LEU A 378 -21.47 -10.21 -2.88
C LEU A 378 -21.09 -10.93 -4.18
N ASN A 379 -21.46 -10.39 -5.35
CA ASN A 379 -21.35 -11.09 -6.64
C ASN A 379 -21.97 -12.50 -6.59
N LYS A 380 -23.00 -12.67 -5.76
CA LYS A 380 -23.81 -13.88 -5.63
C LYS A 380 -25.21 -13.51 -6.04
N LEU A 381 -25.44 -13.59 -7.33
CA LEU A 381 -26.67 -13.15 -7.95
C LEU A 381 -27.81 -14.08 -7.53
N ASN A 382 -28.97 -13.50 -7.27
CA ASN A 382 -30.20 -14.23 -7.01
C ASN A 382 -31.28 -13.74 -7.96
N VAL A 383 -32.16 -14.63 -8.40
CA VAL A 383 -33.29 -14.28 -9.26
C VAL A 383 -34.58 -14.50 -8.49
N ASP A 384 -35.51 -13.56 -8.58
CA ASP A 384 -36.86 -13.72 -8.03
C ASP A 384 -37.81 -14.22 -9.12
N LYS A 385 -38.25 -15.48 -9.01
CA LYS A 385 -39.15 -16.12 -9.99
C LYS A 385 -40.45 -15.34 -10.19
N ASN A 386 -40.95 -14.67 -9.16
CA ASN A 386 -42.23 -13.96 -9.23
C ASN A 386 -42.17 -12.78 -10.20
N LEU A 387 -40.98 -12.21 -10.38
CA LEU A 387 -40.78 -11.02 -11.18
C LEU A 387 -40.46 -11.32 -12.64
N ILE A 388 -40.24 -12.58 -13.02
CA ILE A 388 -39.94 -12.96 -14.41
C ILE A 388 -41.11 -12.58 -15.33
N GLU A 389 -40.79 -11.92 -16.43
CA GLU A 389 -41.72 -11.50 -17.49
C GLU A 389 -41.53 -12.40 -18.73
N VAL A 390 -42.63 -12.96 -19.25
CA VAL A 390 -42.63 -13.88 -20.40
C VAL A 390 -43.29 -13.20 -21.60
N PHE A 391 -42.65 -13.28 -22.77
CA PHE A 391 -43.12 -12.63 -24.00
C PHE A 391 -43.60 -13.63 -25.06
N ALA A 392 -43.12 -14.87 -25.02
CA ALA A 392 -43.57 -15.94 -25.91
C ALA A 392 -44.95 -16.49 -25.49
N ARG A 393 -45.82 -16.75 -26.47
CA ARG A 393 -47.17 -17.31 -26.21
C ARG A 393 -47.05 -18.80 -25.88
N GLY A 394 -47.68 -19.24 -24.80
CA GLY A 394 -47.74 -20.65 -24.40
C GLY A 394 -46.53 -21.17 -23.60
N MET A 395 -45.67 -20.26 -23.12
CA MET A 395 -44.53 -20.59 -22.26
C MET A 395 -44.78 -20.08 -20.84
N GLU A 396 -44.37 -20.85 -19.83
CA GLU A 396 -44.43 -20.48 -18.43
C GLU A 396 -43.09 -19.93 -17.92
N LYS A 397 -43.09 -19.37 -16.70
CA LYS A 397 -41.87 -18.80 -16.09
C LYS A 397 -40.78 -19.86 -15.87
N ASP A 398 -41.17 -21.09 -15.53
CA ASP A 398 -40.21 -22.19 -15.32
C ASP A 398 -39.54 -22.63 -16.63
N ASP A 399 -40.23 -22.55 -17.78
CA ASP A 399 -39.62 -22.83 -19.09
C ASP A 399 -38.50 -21.84 -19.43
N VAL A 400 -38.70 -20.55 -19.09
CA VAL A 400 -37.68 -19.50 -19.25
C VAL A 400 -36.43 -19.82 -18.43
N VAL A 401 -36.61 -20.25 -17.18
CA VAL A 401 -35.51 -20.62 -16.27
C VAL A 401 -34.78 -21.84 -16.81
N LEU A 402 -35.50 -22.87 -17.28
CA LEU A 402 -34.89 -24.06 -17.87
C LEU A 402 -34.07 -23.73 -19.12
N MET A 403 -34.59 -22.88 -20.02
CA MET A 403 -33.85 -22.43 -21.21
C MET A 403 -32.62 -21.61 -20.85
N ALA A 404 -32.71 -20.74 -19.83
CA ALA A 404 -31.58 -19.99 -19.32
C ALA A 404 -30.50 -20.93 -18.71
N ALA A 405 -30.91 -21.95 -17.96
CA ALA A 405 -30.02 -22.95 -17.37
C ALA A 405 -29.36 -23.82 -18.45
N ARG A 406 -30.08 -24.18 -19.53
CA ARG A 406 -29.51 -24.83 -20.71
C ARG A 406 -28.41 -23.98 -21.34
N ALA A 407 -28.64 -22.68 -21.51
CA ALA A 407 -27.64 -21.73 -22.01
C ALA A 407 -26.52 -21.37 -21.01
N SER A 408 -26.46 -22.05 -19.85
CA SER A 408 -25.43 -21.90 -18.82
C SER A 408 -24.45 -23.09 -18.84
N ARG A 409 -23.23 -22.87 -18.37
CA ARG A 409 -22.30 -23.97 -18.08
C ARG A 409 -22.69 -24.71 -16.81
N LEU A 410 -22.39 -26.00 -16.76
CA LEU A 410 -22.53 -26.82 -15.54
C LEU A 410 -21.24 -26.88 -14.73
N GLU A 411 -20.10 -26.82 -15.41
CA GLU A 411 -18.77 -26.89 -14.81
C GLU A 411 -18.07 -25.53 -14.92
N ASN A 412 -17.33 -25.16 -13.88
CA ASN A 412 -16.57 -23.90 -13.81
C ASN A 412 -17.45 -22.67 -14.14
N GLN A 413 -18.55 -22.53 -13.37
CA GLN A 413 -19.64 -21.59 -13.63
C GLN A 413 -19.29 -20.14 -13.26
N ASP A 414 -19.75 -19.20 -14.10
CA ASP A 414 -19.82 -17.78 -13.75
C ASP A 414 -20.91 -17.54 -12.68
N ALA A 415 -20.84 -16.41 -11.97
CA ALA A 415 -21.83 -16.06 -10.94
C ALA A 415 -23.28 -16.01 -11.47
N ILE A 416 -23.47 -15.60 -12.73
CA ILE A 416 -24.79 -15.60 -13.40
C ILE A 416 -25.24 -17.04 -13.69
N ASP A 417 -24.34 -17.87 -14.21
CA ASP A 417 -24.60 -19.27 -14.57
C ASP A 417 -24.98 -20.07 -13.33
N PHE A 418 -24.20 -19.91 -12.25
CA PHE A 418 -24.47 -20.53 -10.96
C PHE A 418 -25.83 -20.11 -10.42
N ALA A 419 -26.17 -18.82 -10.46
CA ALA A 419 -27.46 -18.31 -9.98
C ALA A 419 -28.65 -18.91 -10.72
N ILE A 420 -28.55 -19.05 -12.03
CA ILE A 420 -29.62 -19.60 -12.88
C ILE A 420 -29.74 -21.11 -12.69
N VAL A 421 -28.62 -21.84 -12.71
CA VAL A 421 -28.62 -23.31 -12.50
C VAL A 421 -29.13 -23.66 -11.10
N SER A 422 -28.80 -22.84 -10.09
CA SER A 422 -29.30 -23.01 -8.72
C SER A 422 -30.80 -22.71 -8.55
N MET A 423 -31.48 -22.13 -9.56
CA MET A 423 -32.93 -21.98 -9.53
C MET A 423 -33.69 -23.28 -9.83
N LEU A 424 -33.01 -24.24 -10.47
CA LEU A 424 -33.59 -25.55 -10.75
C LEU A 424 -33.58 -26.41 -9.47
N PRO A 425 -34.60 -27.25 -9.24
CA PRO A 425 -34.60 -28.19 -8.13
C PRO A 425 -33.39 -29.13 -8.14
N ASP A 426 -32.99 -29.59 -9.33
CA ASP A 426 -31.77 -30.38 -9.56
C ASP A 426 -30.99 -29.78 -10.76
N PRO A 427 -29.70 -29.40 -10.59
CA PRO A 427 -28.83 -28.94 -11.68
C PRO A 427 -28.78 -29.89 -12.88
N LYS A 428 -29.01 -31.19 -12.69
CA LYS A 428 -29.01 -32.18 -13.77
C LYS A 428 -30.16 -31.98 -14.77
N GLU A 429 -31.26 -31.35 -14.35
CA GLU A 429 -32.39 -31.04 -15.23
C GLU A 429 -31.97 -30.13 -16.39
N ALA A 430 -30.94 -29.30 -16.21
CA ALA A 430 -30.41 -28.43 -17.25
C ALA A 430 -29.83 -29.18 -18.47
N ARG A 431 -29.50 -30.47 -18.31
CA ARG A 431 -29.02 -31.35 -19.41
C ARG A 431 -29.85 -32.62 -19.58
N ALA A 432 -30.93 -32.77 -18.81
CA ALA A 432 -31.80 -33.93 -18.93
C ALA A 432 -32.48 -33.97 -20.30
N GLY A 433 -32.37 -35.12 -20.98
CA GLY A 433 -33.03 -35.37 -22.27
C GLY A 433 -32.41 -34.66 -23.48
N ILE A 434 -31.24 -34.01 -23.33
CA ILE A 434 -30.58 -33.30 -24.42
C ILE A 434 -29.12 -33.74 -24.60
N GLN A 435 -28.67 -33.79 -25.84
CA GLN A 435 -27.26 -33.98 -26.19
C GLN A 435 -26.64 -32.63 -26.56
N GLU A 436 -25.66 -32.18 -25.78
CA GLU A 436 -24.91 -30.96 -26.05
C GLU A 436 -23.98 -31.15 -27.26
N LEU A 437 -24.05 -30.23 -28.22
CA LEU A 437 -23.22 -30.25 -29.43
C LEU A 437 -22.17 -29.15 -29.42
N HIS A 438 -22.57 -27.94 -29.03
CA HIS A 438 -21.66 -26.80 -28.97
C HIS A 438 -22.19 -25.74 -28.01
N PHE A 439 -21.29 -25.25 -27.19
CA PHE A 439 -21.53 -24.13 -26.29
C PHE A 439 -20.72 -22.92 -26.76
N LEU A 440 -21.40 -21.83 -27.05
CA LEU A 440 -20.79 -20.53 -27.34
C LEU A 440 -20.55 -19.79 -26.01
N PRO A 441 -19.29 -19.61 -25.59
CA PRO A 441 -18.96 -18.90 -24.35
C PRO A 441 -19.29 -17.41 -24.40
N PHE A 442 -19.28 -16.79 -23.22
CA PHE A 442 -19.57 -15.36 -23.11
C PHE A 442 -18.46 -14.54 -23.76
N ASN A 443 -18.85 -13.61 -24.62
CA ASN A 443 -17.96 -12.62 -25.22
C ASN A 443 -18.40 -11.20 -24.80
N PRO A 444 -17.50 -10.33 -24.27
CA PRO A 444 -17.82 -8.95 -23.92
C PRO A 444 -18.39 -8.09 -25.07
N THR A 445 -18.09 -8.40 -26.34
CA THR A 445 -18.66 -7.69 -27.49
C THR A 445 -20.08 -8.14 -27.78
N ASP A 446 -20.31 -9.45 -27.82
CA ASP A 446 -21.60 -10.04 -28.21
C ASP A 446 -22.59 -10.06 -27.04
N LYS A 447 -22.06 -10.05 -25.81
CA LYS A 447 -22.77 -10.04 -24.52
C LYS A 447 -23.83 -11.13 -24.41
N ARG A 448 -23.58 -12.30 -24.98
CA ARG A 448 -24.46 -13.47 -24.94
C ARG A 448 -23.67 -14.78 -24.80
N THR A 449 -24.35 -15.81 -24.33
CA THR A 449 -23.95 -17.22 -24.45
C THR A 449 -25.02 -17.97 -25.23
N ALA A 450 -24.65 -19.09 -25.82
CA ALA A 450 -25.63 -19.95 -26.49
C ALA A 450 -25.25 -21.43 -26.34
N LEU A 451 -26.25 -22.29 -26.23
CA LEU A 451 -26.09 -23.73 -26.31
C LEU A 451 -26.85 -24.25 -27.53
N THR A 452 -26.16 -25.01 -28.38
CA THR A 452 -26.75 -25.80 -29.45
C THR A 452 -26.83 -27.26 -28.98
N TYR A 453 -28.02 -27.83 -29.02
CA TYR A 453 -28.27 -29.19 -28.52
C TYR A 453 -29.25 -29.95 -29.43
N LEU A 454 -29.15 -31.28 -29.39
CA LEU A 454 -30.14 -32.20 -29.95
C LEU A 454 -31.12 -32.62 -28.86
N ASP A 455 -32.41 -32.52 -29.14
CA ASP A 455 -33.46 -33.04 -28.28
C ASP A 455 -33.67 -34.55 -28.51
N ALA A 456 -34.38 -35.22 -27.60
CA ALA A 456 -34.69 -36.65 -27.68
C ALA A 456 -35.42 -37.06 -28.99
N GLY A 457 -36.10 -36.11 -29.63
CA GLY A 457 -36.74 -36.29 -30.94
C GLY A 457 -35.81 -36.13 -32.16
N GLY A 458 -34.50 -35.97 -31.97
CA GLY A 458 -33.52 -35.79 -33.04
C GLY A 458 -33.54 -34.41 -33.71
N LYS A 459 -34.29 -33.46 -33.15
CA LYS A 459 -34.34 -32.06 -33.61
C LYS A 459 -33.26 -31.23 -32.96
N MET A 460 -32.63 -30.35 -33.74
CA MET A 460 -31.58 -29.45 -33.26
C MET A 460 -32.17 -28.10 -32.84
N HIS A 461 -31.82 -27.68 -31.63
CA HIS A 461 -32.30 -26.46 -31.02
C HIS A 461 -31.13 -25.61 -30.55
N ARG A 462 -31.33 -24.30 -30.49
CA ARG A 462 -30.35 -23.36 -29.98
C ARG A 462 -31.02 -22.39 -29.01
N VAL A 463 -30.54 -22.36 -27.78
CA VAL A 463 -30.96 -21.41 -26.74
C VAL A 463 -29.85 -20.40 -26.51
N SER A 464 -30.20 -19.15 -26.27
CA SER A 464 -29.25 -18.09 -25.95
C SER A 464 -29.74 -17.26 -24.79
N LYS A 465 -28.80 -16.78 -23.97
CA LYS A 465 -29.05 -15.79 -22.93
C LYS A 465 -28.04 -14.66 -23.05
N GLY A 466 -28.41 -13.46 -22.64
CA GLY A 466 -27.51 -12.32 -22.72
C GLY A 466 -28.12 -10.99 -22.33
N ALA A 467 -27.39 -9.93 -22.64
CA ALA A 467 -27.87 -8.56 -22.45
C ALA A 467 -29.18 -8.34 -23.24
N PRO A 468 -30.24 -7.78 -22.62
CA PRO A 468 -31.55 -7.67 -23.26
C PRO A 468 -31.55 -6.96 -24.60
N GLU A 469 -30.78 -5.88 -24.75
CA GLU A 469 -30.62 -5.15 -26.01
C GLU A 469 -30.04 -6.03 -27.13
N GLN A 470 -29.05 -6.87 -26.81
CA GLN A 470 -28.42 -7.76 -27.79
C GLN A 470 -29.33 -8.92 -28.18
N ILE A 471 -30.03 -9.49 -27.21
CA ILE A 471 -31.02 -10.55 -27.47
C ILE A 471 -32.23 -10.01 -28.25
N LEU A 472 -32.66 -8.78 -27.95
CA LEU A 472 -33.74 -8.10 -28.67
C LEU A 472 -33.37 -7.81 -30.13
N ASN A 473 -32.09 -7.50 -30.42
CA ASN A 473 -31.60 -7.31 -31.79
C ASN A 473 -31.61 -8.60 -32.62
N LEU A 474 -31.58 -9.77 -31.98
CA LEU A 474 -31.69 -11.06 -32.67
C LEU A 474 -33.14 -11.43 -32.99
N ALA A 475 -34.08 -10.94 -32.18
CA ALA A 475 -35.49 -11.33 -32.26
C ALA A 475 -36.15 -10.85 -33.55
N SER A 476 -36.84 -11.77 -34.24
CA SER A 476 -37.56 -11.49 -35.50
C SER A 476 -38.70 -10.46 -35.35
N ASN A 477 -39.30 -10.36 -34.17
CA ASN A 477 -40.44 -9.50 -33.86
C ASN A 477 -40.06 -8.22 -33.08
N LYS A 478 -38.81 -7.76 -33.18
CA LYS A 478 -38.25 -6.63 -32.42
C LYS A 478 -39.21 -5.43 -32.30
N SER A 479 -39.73 -4.93 -33.42
CA SER A 479 -40.56 -3.71 -33.46
C SER A 479 -41.86 -3.79 -32.67
N GLU A 480 -42.42 -4.98 -32.45
CA GLU A 480 -43.66 -5.18 -31.69
C GLU A 480 -43.40 -5.27 -30.18
N ILE A 481 -42.31 -5.91 -29.77
CA ILE A 481 -42.00 -6.20 -28.36
C ILE A 481 -41.10 -5.17 -27.69
N GLU A 482 -40.34 -4.40 -28.46
CA GLU A 482 -39.31 -3.46 -27.96
C GLU A 482 -39.83 -2.52 -26.87
N ARG A 483 -41.01 -1.89 -27.07
CA ARG A 483 -41.60 -1.00 -26.06
C ARG A 483 -41.92 -1.71 -24.74
N LYS A 484 -42.44 -2.94 -24.80
CA LYS A 484 -42.78 -3.71 -23.59
C LYS A 484 -41.51 -4.18 -22.87
N VAL A 485 -40.51 -4.62 -23.63
CA VAL A 485 -39.20 -5.04 -23.12
C VAL A 485 -38.51 -3.87 -22.40
N HIS A 486 -38.42 -2.69 -23.03
CA HIS A 486 -37.80 -1.51 -22.42
C HIS A 486 -38.54 -1.07 -21.14
N HIS A 487 -39.87 -1.14 -21.13
CA HIS A 487 -40.66 -0.85 -19.92
C HIS A 487 -40.35 -1.82 -18.77
N ALA A 488 -40.26 -3.14 -19.06
CA ALA A 488 -39.89 -4.14 -18.07
C ALA A 488 -38.47 -3.93 -17.53
N ILE A 489 -37.51 -3.62 -18.41
CA ILE A 489 -36.13 -3.28 -18.02
C ILE A 489 -36.09 -2.04 -17.12
N GLY A 490 -36.86 -1.00 -17.44
CA GLY A 490 -36.98 0.20 -16.60
C GLY A 490 -37.49 -0.11 -15.19
N ASN A 491 -38.56 -0.91 -15.09
CA ASN A 491 -39.13 -1.34 -13.80
C ASN A 491 -38.14 -2.15 -12.96
N TYR A 492 -37.35 -3.02 -13.60
CA TYR A 492 -36.27 -3.74 -12.91
C TYR A 492 -35.19 -2.78 -12.43
N ALA A 493 -34.77 -1.84 -13.27
CA ALA A 493 -33.72 -0.88 -12.96
C ALA A 493 -34.09 0.04 -11.78
N GLU A 494 -35.33 0.52 -11.70
CA GLU A 494 -35.85 1.30 -10.56
C GLU A 494 -35.79 0.54 -9.23
N ARG A 495 -35.91 -0.79 -9.29
CA ARG A 495 -35.79 -1.68 -8.12
C ARG A 495 -34.36 -2.12 -7.83
N GLY A 496 -33.40 -1.70 -8.64
CA GLY A 496 -31.99 -2.09 -8.54
C GLY A 496 -31.69 -3.50 -9.05
N LEU A 497 -32.54 -4.03 -9.94
CA LEU A 497 -32.41 -5.37 -10.53
C LEU A 497 -31.78 -5.26 -11.92
N ARG A 498 -30.76 -6.07 -12.19
CA ARG A 498 -30.16 -6.22 -13.51
C ARG A 498 -31.06 -7.13 -14.35
N SER A 499 -31.21 -6.84 -15.63
CA SER A 499 -32.05 -7.62 -16.55
C SER A 499 -31.22 -8.58 -17.40
N LEU A 500 -31.64 -9.84 -17.51
CA LEU A 500 -31.10 -10.84 -18.43
C LEU A 500 -32.21 -11.34 -19.35
N ALA A 501 -31.95 -11.42 -20.66
CA ALA A 501 -32.92 -11.93 -21.62
C ALA A 501 -32.56 -13.33 -22.11
N VAL A 502 -33.59 -14.08 -22.48
CA VAL A 502 -33.48 -15.43 -23.07
C VAL A 502 -34.15 -15.43 -24.43
N ALA A 503 -33.51 -16.07 -25.40
CA ALA A 503 -34.06 -16.33 -26.72
C ALA A 503 -33.84 -17.78 -27.14
N TYR A 504 -34.69 -18.22 -28.06
CA TYR A 504 -34.73 -19.59 -28.55
C TYR A 504 -34.91 -19.63 -30.07
N GLN A 505 -34.26 -20.57 -30.73
CA GLN A 505 -34.48 -20.89 -32.14
C GLN A 505 -34.36 -22.40 -32.39
N GLU A 506 -35.05 -22.88 -33.43
CA GLU A 506 -34.84 -24.22 -34.00
C GLU A 506 -33.78 -24.12 -35.12
N VAL A 507 -32.97 -25.16 -35.32
CA VAL A 507 -31.95 -25.22 -36.38
C VAL A 507 -32.34 -26.33 -37.38
N PRO A 508 -33.09 -26.00 -38.45
CA PRO A 508 -33.65 -27.01 -39.34
C PRO A 508 -32.61 -27.75 -40.19
N GLU A 509 -31.47 -27.12 -40.47
CA GLU A 509 -30.40 -27.65 -41.32
C GLU A 509 -29.59 -28.78 -40.66
N GLY A 510 -29.73 -28.99 -39.34
CA GLY A 510 -29.04 -30.06 -38.62
C GLY A 510 -27.51 -29.91 -38.56
N THR A 511 -26.96 -28.77 -38.97
CA THR A 511 -25.52 -28.47 -38.96
C THR A 511 -25.18 -27.48 -37.84
N LYS A 512 -24.02 -27.68 -37.19
CA LYS A 512 -23.53 -26.83 -36.09
C LYS A 512 -23.43 -25.35 -36.49
N GLU A 513 -22.92 -25.09 -37.70
CA GLU A 513 -22.67 -23.75 -38.25
C GLU A 513 -23.89 -23.10 -38.92
N GLY A 514 -25.02 -23.82 -39.02
CA GLY A 514 -26.23 -23.30 -39.64
C GLY A 514 -26.73 -22.03 -38.92
N PRO A 515 -27.21 -21.01 -39.68
CA PRO A 515 -27.77 -19.78 -39.09
C PRO A 515 -29.01 -20.07 -38.24
N GLY A 516 -29.73 -21.15 -38.55
CA GLY A 516 -30.97 -21.56 -37.88
C GLY A 516 -32.19 -20.76 -38.32
N GLY A 517 -33.34 -21.04 -37.70
CA GLY A 517 -34.58 -20.30 -37.90
C GLY A 517 -34.60 -18.94 -37.18
N PRO A 518 -35.72 -18.19 -37.26
CA PRO A 518 -35.83 -16.89 -36.61
C PRO A 518 -35.80 -17.03 -35.07
N TRP A 519 -34.99 -16.19 -34.42
CA TRP A 519 -34.98 -16.13 -32.95
C TRP A 519 -36.31 -15.62 -32.40
N GLN A 520 -36.78 -16.30 -31.37
CA GLN A 520 -37.93 -15.93 -30.55
C GLN A 520 -37.44 -15.36 -29.23
N PHE A 521 -37.92 -14.17 -28.87
CA PHE A 521 -37.66 -13.57 -27.56
C PHE A 521 -38.58 -14.23 -26.53
N ILE A 522 -37.99 -14.95 -25.58
CA ILE A 522 -38.73 -15.82 -24.66
C ILE A 522 -39.15 -15.06 -23.40
N GLY A 523 -38.19 -14.47 -22.69
CA GLY A 523 -38.45 -13.89 -21.38
C GLY A 523 -37.31 -13.03 -20.84
N LEU A 524 -37.61 -12.29 -19.78
CA LEU A 524 -36.69 -11.42 -19.04
C LEU A 524 -36.62 -11.83 -17.57
N LEU A 525 -35.40 -12.18 -17.12
CA LEU A 525 -35.11 -12.53 -15.73
C LEU A 525 -34.48 -11.33 -15.00
N PRO A 526 -34.99 -10.99 -13.81
CA PRO A 526 -34.34 -10.01 -12.95
C PRO A 526 -33.29 -10.66 -12.06
N LEU A 527 -32.05 -10.20 -12.19
CA LEU A 527 -30.90 -10.55 -11.36
C LEU A 527 -30.73 -9.50 -10.27
N PHE A 528 -30.76 -9.93 -9.02
CA PHE A 528 -30.43 -9.11 -7.87
C PHE A 528 -29.01 -9.41 -7.37
N ASP A 529 -28.22 -8.37 -7.19
CA ASP A 529 -26.90 -8.45 -6.57
C ASP A 529 -26.96 -7.86 -5.17
N PRO A 530 -27.01 -8.68 -4.10
CA PRO A 530 -27.15 -8.16 -2.75
C PRO A 530 -25.89 -7.39 -2.30
N PRO A 531 -26.05 -6.23 -1.66
CA PRO A 531 -24.94 -5.54 -1.01
C PRO A 531 -24.37 -6.41 0.10
N ARG A 532 -23.06 -6.29 0.38
CA ARG A 532 -22.48 -6.96 1.53
C ARG A 532 -22.99 -6.35 2.83
N HIS A 533 -23.05 -7.17 3.89
CA HIS A 533 -23.54 -6.76 5.20
C HIS A 533 -22.66 -5.70 5.87
N ASP A 534 -21.35 -5.71 5.57
CA ASP A 534 -20.33 -4.83 6.12
C ASP A 534 -20.07 -3.57 5.26
N SER A 535 -20.45 -3.57 3.98
CA SER A 535 -20.18 -2.46 3.05
C SER A 535 -20.71 -1.12 3.56
N ALA A 536 -21.94 -1.07 4.09
CA ALA A 536 -22.56 0.18 4.54
C ALA A 536 -21.83 0.80 5.76
N GLU A 537 -21.45 -0.02 6.74
CA GLU A 537 -20.64 0.43 7.88
C GLU A 537 -19.24 0.85 7.42
N THR A 538 -18.66 0.08 6.51
CA THR A 538 -17.32 0.34 5.99
C THR A 538 -17.24 1.65 5.21
N ILE A 539 -18.25 1.99 4.40
CA ILE A 539 -18.32 3.28 3.70
C ILE A 539 -18.36 4.44 4.70
N ARG A 540 -19.15 4.32 5.78
CA ARG A 540 -19.17 5.34 6.85
C ARG A 540 -17.81 5.47 7.52
N ARG A 541 -17.17 4.34 7.84
CA ARG A 541 -15.83 4.32 8.42
C ARG A 541 -14.77 4.92 7.49
N ALA A 542 -14.89 4.69 6.18
CA ALA A 542 -14.02 5.30 5.18
C ALA A 542 -14.17 6.83 5.18
N LEU A 543 -15.41 7.32 5.20
CA LEU A 543 -15.71 8.76 5.28
C LEU A 543 -15.19 9.40 6.58
N ASP A 544 -15.35 8.72 7.72
CA ASP A 544 -14.78 9.17 9.01
C ASP A 544 -13.24 9.25 8.97
N LEU A 545 -12.62 8.42 8.13
CA LEU A 545 -11.18 8.41 7.86
C LEU A 545 -10.76 9.39 6.75
N GLY A 546 -11.69 10.20 6.24
CA GLY A 546 -11.44 11.15 5.15
C GLY A 546 -11.15 10.47 3.81
N VAL A 547 -11.66 9.26 3.58
CA VAL A 547 -11.60 8.55 2.29
C VAL A 547 -12.99 8.60 1.64
N SER A 548 -13.12 9.34 0.54
CA SER A 548 -14.34 9.40 -0.25
C SER A 548 -14.46 8.14 -1.12
N VAL A 549 -15.46 7.30 -0.85
CA VAL A 549 -15.73 6.12 -1.68
C VAL A 549 -16.64 6.53 -2.84
N LYS A 550 -16.17 6.30 -4.08
CA LYS A 550 -16.91 6.57 -5.32
C LYS A 550 -17.26 5.25 -6.00
N MET A 551 -18.54 5.01 -6.27
CA MET A 551 -18.97 3.80 -6.99
C MET A 551 -18.64 3.91 -8.48
N ILE A 552 -18.03 2.88 -9.05
CA ILE A 552 -17.85 2.74 -10.49
C ILE A 552 -18.64 1.51 -10.94
N THR A 553 -19.53 1.65 -11.92
CA THR A 553 -20.28 0.50 -12.43
C THR A 553 -20.65 0.62 -13.91
N GLY A 554 -20.64 -0.51 -14.61
CA GLY A 554 -21.20 -0.64 -15.96
C GLY A 554 -22.74 -0.70 -15.99
N ASP A 555 -23.40 -0.80 -14.83
CA ASP A 555 -24.87 -0.80 -14.76
C ASP A 555 -25.46 0.58 -15.09
N GLN A 556 -26.75 0.59 -15.42
CA GLN A 556 -27.49 1.82 -15.65
C GLN A 556 -27.58 2.68 -14.38
N LEU A 557 -27.73 3.99 -14.57
CA LEU A 557 -27.75 4.96 -13.48
C LEU A 557 -28.83 4.69 -12.42
N ALA A 558 -30.00 4.20 -12.82
CA ALA A 558 -31.08 3.87 -11.88
C ALA A 558 -30.66 2.75 -10.90
N ILE A 559 -30.01 1.71 -11.40
CA ILE A 559 -29.50 0.59 -10.59
C ILE A 559 -28.39 1.09 -9.66
N ALA A 560 -27.47 1.90 -10.18
CA ALA A 560 -26.37 2.48 -9.40
C ALA A 560 -26.91 3.34 -8.24
N LYS A 561 -27.87 4.23 -8.51
CA LYS A 561 -28.51 5.08 -7.50
C LYS A 561 -29.25 4.28 -6.44
N GLU A 562 -29.99 3.25 -6.85
CA GLU A 562 -30.71 2.40 -5.89
C GLU A 562 -29.74 1.59 -5.01
N THR A 563 -28.66 1.08 -5.59
CA THR A 563 -27.60 0.38 -4.85
C THR A 563 -26.90 1.34 -3.89
N GLY A 564 -26.54 2.54 -4.36
CA GLY A 564 -25.92 3.60 -3.55
C GLY A 564 -26.80 4.06 -2.39
N ARG A 565 -28.12 4.16 -2.62
CA ARG A 565 -29.11 4.46 -1.59
C ARG A 565 -29.14 3.41 -0.49
N ARG A 566 -29.12 2.12 -0.85
CA ARG A 566 -29.10 1.01 0.13
C ARG A 566 -27.78 0.92 0.91
N LEU A 567 -26.67 1.22 0.25
CA LEU A 567 -25.34 1.25 0.86
C LEU A 567 -25.10 2.50 1.73
N GLY A 568 -25.89 3.55 1.57
CA GLY A 568 -25.70 4.82 2.27
C GLY A 568 -24.56 5.68 1.71
N MET A 569 -24.23 5.51 0.42
CA MET A 569 -23.16 6.25 -0.28
C MET A 569 -23.64 7.61 -0.82
N GLY A 570 -24.95 7.81 -0.93
CA GLY A 570 -25.54 8.97 -1.60
C GLY A 570 -26.11 8.61 -2.98
N THR A 571 -26.78 9.58 -3.59
CA THR A 571 -27.43 9.43 -4.92
C THR A 571 -26.93 10.47 -5.93
N ASN A 572 -25.90 11.25 -5.59
CA ASN A 572 -25.29 12.23 -6.48
C ASN A 572 -24.37 11.53 -7.49
N MET A 573 -24.98 10.69 -8.33
CA MET A 573 -24.29 9.87 -9.33
C MET A 573 -24.63 10.33 -10.74
N TYR A 574 -23.65 10.24 -11.63
CA TYR A 574 -23.76 10.70 -13.02
C TYR A 574 -23.45 9.58 -14.01
N PRO A 575 -24.08 9.57 -15.18
CA PRO A 575 -23.68 8.68 -16.25
C PRO A 575 -22.36 9.16 -16.85
N SER A 576 -21.40 8.25 -17.00
CA SER A 576 -20.05 8.60 -17.48
C SER A 576 -20.04 9.21 -18.89
N SER A 577 -20.95 8.77 -19.77
CA SER A 577 -21.08 9.27 -21.14
C SER A 577 -21.50 10.74 -21.22
N SER A 578 -22.21 11.25 -20.21
CA SER A 578 -22.57 12.67 -20.13
C SER A 578 -21.43 13.54 -19.61
N LEU A 579 -20.44 12.96 -18.93
CA LEU A 579 -19.28 13.68 -18.41
C LEU A 579 -18.08 13.64 -19.38
N LEU A 580 -17.91 12.54 -20.12
CA LEU A 580 -16.70 12.23 -20.89
C LEU A 580 -16.91 12.25 -22.41
N GLY A 581 -18.14 12.45 -22.89
CA GLY A 581 -18.42 12.52 -24.33
C GLY A 581 -18.00 13.85 -24.96
N ASP A 582 -17.41 13.81 -26.16
CA ASP A 582 -17.04 14.96 -27.01
C ASP A 582 -18.20 15.91 -27.39
N LYS A 583 -19.43 15.57 -27.01
CA LYS A 583 -20.55 16.50 -27.09
C LYS A 583 -20.43 17.49 -25.93
N LYS A 584 -19.74 18.61 -26.21
CA LYS A 584 -19.94 19.91 -25.54
C LYS A 584 -21.42 20.30 -25.65
N GLY A 585 -22.27 19.66 -24.84
CA GLY A 585 -23.60 20.18 -24.54
C GLY A 585 -23.41 21.27 -23.49
N ASP A 586 -23.80 22.50 -23.81
CA ASP A 586 -23.76 23.72 -22.99
C ASP A 586 -24.61 23.66 -21.69
N ILE A 587 -24.56 22.57 -20.90
CA ILE A 587 -25.56 22.32 -19.84
C ILE A 587 -24.99 22.20 -18.42
N ALA A 588 -23.68 22.25 -18.20
CA ALA A 588 -23.13 22.24 -16.84
C ALA A 588 -22.66 23.64 -16.40
N VAL A 589 -23.30 24.20 -15.37
CA VAL A 589 -22.88 25.43 -14.66
C VAL A 589 -21.51 25.24 -13.97
N LEU A 590 -21.06 23.99 -13.80
CA LEU A 590 -19.77 23.61 -13.20
C LEU A 590 -18.87 22.89 -14.21
N PRO A 591 -17.54 23.09 -14.13
CA PRO A 591 -16.58 22.30 -14.90
C PRO A 591 -16.72 20.80 -14.63
N VAL A 592 -16.54 19.97 -15.67
CA VAL A 592 -16.63 18.50 -15.58
C VAL A 592 -15.75 17.93 -14.46
N ASP A 593 -14.54 18.46 -14.30
CA ASP A 593 -13.62 18.00 -13.25
C ASP A 593 -14.18 18.22 -11.83
N GLU A 594 -14.91 19.32 -11.61
CA GLU A 594 -15.53 19.63 -10.31
C GLU A 594 -16.76 18.74 -10.06
N LEU A 595 -17.50 18.40 -11.12
CA LEU A 595 -18.57 17.42 -11.05
C LEU A 595 -18.04 16.02 -10.70
N ILE A 596 -16.91 15.61 -11.29
CA ILE A 596 -16.25 14.32 -10.98
C ILE A 596 -15.79 14.30 -9.51
N GLU A 597 -15.25 15.41 -9.01
CA GLU A 597 -14.83 15.56 -7.61
C GLU A 597 -16.02 15.46 -6.65
N GLN A 598 -17.17 16.08 -6.96
CA GLN A 598 -18.37 16.07 -6.13
C GLN A 598 -19.27 14.83 -6.30
N ALA A 599 -19.05 14.01 -7.32
CA ALA A 599 -19.88 12.83 -7.59
C ALA A 599 -19.63 11.69 -6.60
N ASP A 600 -20.70 11.04 -6.15
CA ASP A 600 -20.66 9.83 -5.31
C ASP A 600 -20.42 8.56 -6.14
N GLY A 601 -20.60 8.63 -7.45
CA GLY A 601 -20.39 7.50 -8.34
C GLY A 601 -20.73 7.75 -9.80
N PHE A 602 -20.30 6.81 -10.63
CA PHE A 602 -20.40 6.83 -12.07
C PHE A 602 -21.06 5.56 -12.57
N ALA A 603 -22.06 5.71 -13.44
CA ALA A 603 -22.83 4.61 -14.03
C ALA A 603 -22.62 4.53 -15.55
N GLY A 604 -22.88 3.35 -16.13
CA GLY A 604 -22.65 3.07 -17.53
C GLY A 604 -21.18 3.25 -17.94
N VAL A 605 -20.26 2.93 -17.03
CA VAL A 605 -18.83 3.21 -17.21
C VAL A 605 -18.20 2.15 -18.11
N PHE A 606 -17.60 2.60 -19.21
CA PHE A 606 -16.77 1.78 -20.08
C PHE A 606 -15.32 1.73 -19.57
N PRO A 607 -14.50 0.76 -20.00
CA PRO A 607 -13.11 0.63 -19.55
C PRO A 607 -12.29 1.92 -19.74
N GLU A 608 -12.46 2.59 -20.88
CA GLU A 608 -11.81 3.88 -21.20
C GLU A 608 -12.21 4.99 -20.22
N HIS A 609 -13.50 5.03 -19.85
CA HIS A 609 -14.01 5.99 -18.88
C HIS A 609 -13.44 5.75 -17.48
N LYS A 610 -13.18 4.49 -17.07
CA LYS A 610 -12.54 4.19 -15.78
C LYS A 610 -11.16 4.84 -15.69
N TYR A 611 -10.37 4.71 -16.76
CA TYR A 611 -9.05 5.35 -16.87
C TYR A 611 -9.16 6.87 -16.78
N GLU A 612 -10.05 7.49 -17.56
CA GLU A 612 -10.16 8.96 -17.57
C GLU A 612 -10.65 9.53 -16.23
N ILE A 613 -11.60 8.87 -15.56
CA ILE A 613 -12.08 9.29 -14.23
C ILE A 613 -10.93 9.34 -13.23
N VAL A 614 -10.10 8.29 -13.18
CA VAL A 614 -8.93 8.24 -12.28
C VAL A 614 -7.93 9.33 -12.65
N GLN A 615 -7.61 9.49 -13.93
CA GLN A 615 -6.68 10.51 -14.40
C GLN A 615 -7.13 11.94 -14.03
N ARG A 616 -8.44 12.23 -14.14
CA ARG A 616 -9.03 13.53 -13.79
C ARG A 616 -8.95 13.82 -12.30
N LEU A 617 -9.22 12.81 -11.47
CA LEU A 617 -9.09 12.92 -10.01
C LEU A 617 -7.62 13.13 -9.59
N GLN A 618 -6.69 12.42 -10.22
CA GLN A 618 -5.24 12.62 -10.02
C GLN A 618 -4.77 14.01 -10.45
N ALA A 619 -5.28 14.53 -11.57
CA ALA A 619 -4.99 15.90 -12.01
C ALA A 619 -5.44 16.97 -11.00
N ARG A 620 -6.47 16.65 -10.19
CA ARG A 620 -6.93 17.45 -9.05
C ARG A 620 -6.14 17.23 -7.76
N LYS A 621 -5.06 16.43 -7.81
CA LYS A 621 -4.15 16.09 -6.70
C LYS A 621 -4.76 15.16 -5.63
N HIS A 622 -5.83 14.45 -5.96
CA HIS A 622 -6.31 13.34 -5.12
C HIS A 622 -5.41 12.12 -5.30
N ILE A 623 -5.16 11.40 -4.20
CA ILE A 623 -4.46 10.12 -4.23
C ILE A 623 -5.52 9.05 -4.39
N CYS A 624 -5.62 8.52 -5.60
CA CYS A 624 -6.74 7.70 -6.03
C CYS A 624 -6.40 6.21 -5.89
N GLY A 625 -7.12 5.53 -5.01
CA GLY A 625 -7.20 4.07 -5.03
C GLY A 625 -8.29 3.62 -6.00
N MET A 626 -8.04 2.57 -6.76
CA MET A 626 -9.03 1.97 -7.64
C MET A 626 -9.12 0.47 -7.43
N THR A 627 -10.33 -0.07 -7.30
CA THR A 627 -10.57 -1.52 -7.31
C THR A 627 -10.99 -2.01 -8.69
N GLY A 628 -10.59 -3.23 -9.04
CA GLY A 628 -10.94 -3.86 -10.31
C GLY A 628 -10.78 -5.38 -10.26
N ASP A 629 -11.62 -6.08 -11.03
CA ASP A 629 -11.67 -7.54 -11.08
C ASP A 629 -11.33 -8.11 -12.48
N GLY A 630 -11.57 -7.34 -13.55
CA GLY A 630 -11.44 -7.82 -14.92
C GLY A 630 -10.23 -7.32 -15.70
N VAL A 631 -9.97 -7.95 -16.84
CA VAL A 631 -8.98 -7.53 -17.86
C VAL A 631 -9.17 -6.11 -18.38
N ASN A 632 -10.40 -5.62 -18.30
CA ASN A 632 -10.76 -4.27 -18.74
C ASN A 632 -10.33 -3.19 -17.75
N ASP A 633 -10.07 -3.57 -16.49
CA ASP A 633 -9.71 -2.63 -15.43
C ASP A 633 -8.20 -2.46 -15.33
N ALA A 634 -7.42 -3.35 -15.96
CA ALA A 634 -5.96 -3.33 -15.94
C ALA A 634 -5.35 -1.94 -16.28
N PRO A 635 -5.79 -1.21 -17.32
CA PRO A 635 -5.26 0.12 -17.61
C PRO A 635 -5.54 1.14 -16.49
N ALA A 636 -6.74 1.07 -15.91
CA ALA A 636 -7.18 2.01 -14.89
C ALA A 636 -6.52 1.69 -13.52
N LEU A 637 -6.33 0.41 -13.20
CA LEU A 637 -5.54 -0.07 -12.07
C LEU A 637 -4.07 0.37 -12.15
N LYS A 638 -3.50 0.38 -13.36
CA LYS A 638 -2.09 0.72 -13.58
C LYS A 638 -1.79 2.21 -13.45
N ILE A 639 -2.73 3.07 -13.85
CA ILE A 639 -2.58 4.53 -13.72
C ILE A 639 -2.94 5.04 -12.32
N ALA A 640 -3.85 4.35 -11.62
CA ALA A 640 -4.21 4.68 -10.24
C ALA A 640 -2.95 4.73 -9.35
N ASP A 641 -2.95 5.62 -8.36
CA ASP A 641 -1.85 5.70 -7.39
C ASP A 641 -1.74 4.38 -6.62
N ILE A 642 -2.91 3.77 -6.32
CA ILE A 642 -3.01 2.42 -5.78
C ILE A 642 -4.01 1.60 -6.61
N GLY A 643 -3.50 0.71 -7.45
CA GLY A 643 -4.32 -0.34 -8.07
C GLY A 643 -4.59 -1.48 -7.09
N ILE A 644 -5.86 -1.82 -6.84
CA ILE A 644 -6.30 -2.88 -5.92
C ILE A 644 -7.04 -3.98 -6.70
N ALA A 645 -6.45 -5.16 -6.81
CA ALA A 645 -7.13 -6.33 -7.36
C ALA A 645 -7.94 -7.06 -6.28
N VAL A 646 -9.20 -7.40 -6.59
CA VAL A 646 -10.07 -8.18 -5.71
C VAL A 646 -9.62 -9.65 -5.66
N ALA A 647 -10.04 -10.42 -4.65
CA ALA A 647 -9.61 -11.82 -4.48
C ALA A 647 -9.91 -12.73 -5.68
N ASP A 648 -11.06 -12.52 -6.31
CA ASP A 648 -11.50 -13.28 -7.49
C ASP A 648 -11.10 -12.59 -8.82
N ALA A 649 -10.14 -11.66 -8.79
CA ALA A 649 -9.72 -10.92 -9.97
C ALA A 649 -8.90 -11.77 -10.95
N THR A 650 -9.04 -11.47 -12.25
CA THR A 650 -8.26 -12.12 -13.31
C THR A 650 -6.76 -11.93 -13.08
N ASP A 651 -5.94 -12.86 -13.59
CA ASP A 651 -4.48 -12.74 -13.50
C ASP A 651 -3.97 -11.43 -14.11
N ALA A 652 -4.61 -10.96 -15.17
CA ALA A 652 -4.31 -9.65 -15.76
C ALA A 652 -4.55 -8.48 -14.80
N ALA A 653 -5.67 -8.46 -14.07
CA ALA A 653 -5.97 -7.43 -13.09
C ALA A 653 -5.00 -7.51 -11.89
N ARG A 654 -4.71 -8.71 -11.39
CA ARG A 654 -3.69 -8.95 -10.35
C ARG A 654 -2.30 -8.48 -10.80
N GLY A 655 -1.93 -8.77 -12.06
CA GLY A 655 -0.68 -8.36 -12.67
C GLY A 655 -0.51 -6.84 -12.77
N ALA A 656 -1.59 -6.13 -13.12
CA ALA A 656 -1.62 -4.67 -13.24
C ALA A 656 -1.68 -3.92 -11.90
N SER A 657 -2.24 -4.54 -10.86
CA SER A 657 -2.42 -3.96 -9.53
C SER A 657 -1.12 -3.85 -8.69
N ASP A 658 -1.12 -2.92 -7.74
CA ASP A 658 -0.05 -2.76 -6.75
C ASP A 658 -0.31 -3.56 -5.47
N ILE A 659 -1.59 -3.83 -5.17
CA ILE A 659 -2.05 -4.58 -4.01
C ILE A 659 -3.10 -5.59 -4.48
N VAL A 660 -2.94 -6.84 -4.03
CA VAL A 660 -3.86 -7.94 -4.32
C VAL A 660 -4.51 -8.37 -3.03
N LEU A 661 -5.84 -8.35 -2.98
CA LEU A 661 -6.60 -8.85 -1.84
C LEU A 661 -6.71 -10.37 -1.93
N THR A 662 -6.54 -11.08 -0.82
CA THR A 662 -6.83 -12.52 -0.73
C THR A 662 -8.21 -12.79 -0.14
N GLU A 663 -8.82 -11.77 0.46
CA GLU A 663 -10.18 -11.81 1.00
C GLU A 663 -11.03 -10.75 0.29
N PRO A 664 -12.27 -11.08 -0.11
CA PRO A 664 -13.11 -10.15 -0.84
C PRO A 664 -13.82 -9.16 0.09
N GLY A 665 -13.98 -7.91 -0.34
CA GLY A 665 -14.81 -6.91 0.32
C GLY A 665 -14.09 -5.59 0.63
N LEU A 666 -14.89 -4.51 0.73
CA LEU A 666 -14.41 -3.17 1.02
C LEU A 666 -13.75 -3.05 2.41
N SER A 667 -14.19 -3.86 3.38
CA SER A 667 -13.72 -3.81 4.78
C SER A 667 -12.23 -4.15 4.92
N VAL A 668 -11.74 -5.06 4.08
CA VAL A 668 -10.31 -5.42 3.99
C VAL A 668 -9.50 -4.21 3.54
N ILE A 669 -9.97 -3.47 2.53
CA ILE A 669 -9.31 -2.26 2.02
C ILE A 669 -9.21 -1.20 3.10
N ILE A 670 -10.30 -0.90 3.82
CA ILE A 670 -10.29 0.12 4.88
C ILE A 670 -9.42 -0.31 6.07
N SER A 671 -9.39 -1.60 6.39
CA SER A 671 -8.48 -2.15 7.41
C SER A 671 -7.02 -2.02 6.99
N ALA A 672 -6.72 -2.29 5.71
CA ALA A 672 -5.40 -2.09 5.13
C ALA A 672 -4.98 -0.60 5.17
N VAL A 673 -5.86 0.33 4.81
CA VAL A 673 -5.62 1.78 4.92
C VAL A 673 -5.25 2.19 6.35
N LEU A 674 -5.98 1.70 7.34
CA LEU A 674 -5.68 1.98 8.76
C LEU A 674 -4.30 1.45 9.18
N THR A 675 -3.97 0.22 8.77
CA THR A 675 -2.67 -0.39 9.06
C THR A 675 -1.55 0.36 8.36
N SER A 676 -1.72 0.71 7.08
CA SER A 676 -0.80 1.52 6.28
C SER A 676 -0.56 2.89 6.90
N ARG A 677 -1.61 3.59 7.36
CA ARG A 677 -1.47 4.84 8.10
C ARG A 677 -0.71 4.68 9.40
N ALA A 678 -0.90 3.58 10.13
CA ALA A 678 -0.14 3.31 11.36
C ALA A 678 1.35 3.05 11.07
N ILE A 679 1.68 2.35 9.98
CA ILE A 679 3.06 2.12 9.51
C ILE A 679 3.69 3.46 9.09
N PHE A 680 2.97 4.24 8.29
CA PHE A 680 3.41 5.55 7.82
C PHE A 680 3.69 6.52 8.97
N GLN A 681 2.86 6.53 10.02
CA GLN A 681 3.12 7.33 11.21
C GLN A 681 4.44 6.93 11.90
N ARG A 682 4.78 5.63 11.98
CA ARG A 682 6.07 5.19 12.57
C ARG A 682 7.24 5.76 11.78
N MET A 683 7.16 5.69 10.45
CA MET A 683 8.17 6.24 9.55
C MET A 683 8.34 7.74 9.75
N LYS A 684 7.25 8.50 9.70
CA LYS A 684 7.26 9.96 9.93
C LYS A 684 7.84 10.34 11.29
N ASN A 685 7.39 9.65 12.35
CA ASN A 685 7.86 9.89 13.72
C ASN A 685 9.37 9.59 13.86
N TYR A 686 9.85 8.54 13.20
CA TYR A 686 11.26 8.21 13.16
C TYR A 686 12.08 9.24 12.38
N THR A 687 11.58 9.74 11.24
CA THR A 687 12.26 10.82 10.51
C THR A 687 12.37 12.10 11.36
N ILE A 688 11.30 12.49 12.06
CA ILE A 688 11.34 13.64 13.00
C ILE A 688 12.40 13.40 14.07
N TYR A 689 12.46 12.19 14.63
CA TYR A 689 13.47 11.81 15.62
C TYR A 689 14.91 11.91 15.07
N ALA A 690 15.18 11.31 13.92
CA ALA A 690 16.52 11.31 13.31
C ALA A 690 16.99 12.74 13.02
N VAL A 691 16.13 13.55 12.41
CA VAL A 691 16.43 14.97 12.14
C VAL A 691 16.66 15.75 13.44
N SER A 692 15.83 15.52 14.46
CA SER A 692 15.99 16.19 15.77
C SER A 692 17.33 15.87 16.43
N ILE A 693 17.77 14.62 16.38
CA ILE A 693 19.05 14.21 16.95
C ILE A 693 20.21 14.81 16.18
N THR A 694 20.19 14.78 14.84
CA THR A 694 21.22 15.41 14.02
C THR A 694 21.37 16.88 14.38
N ILE A 695 20.27 17.63 14.43
CA ILE A 695 20.30 19.06 14.79
C ILE A 695 20.79 19.25 16.23
N ARG A 696 20.36 18.40 17.16
CA ARG A 696 20.80 18.48 18.55
C ARG A 696 22.31 18.30 18.68
N ILE A 697 22.87 17.27 18.06
CA ILE A 697 24.30 16.95 18.15
C ILE A 697 25.11 18.08 17.51
N VAL A 698 24.74 18.47 16.28
CA VAL A 698 25.43 19.53 15.54
C VAL A 698 25.38 20.84 16.32
N LEU A 699 24.18 21.33 16.67
CA LEU A 699 24.05 22.62 17.36
C LEU A 699 24.58 22.55 18.80
N GLY A 700 24.35 21.46 19.51
CA GLY A 700 24.76 21.30 20.91
C GLY A 700 26.27 21.36 21.09
N PHE A 701 27.01 20.51 20.38
CA PHE A 701 28.47 20.48 20.49
C PHE A 701 29.12 21.71 19.84
N LEU A 702 28.58 22.22 18.73
CA LEU A 702 28.99 23.50 18.15
C LEU A 702 28.94 24.64 19.19
N LEU A 703 27.82 24.80 19.90
CA LEU A 703 27.67 25.86 20.90
C LEU A 703 28.64 25.68 22.09
N LEU A 704 28.88 24.44 22.54
CA LEU A 704 29.84 24.16 23.61
C LEU A 704 31.28 24.51 23.20
N ALA A 705 31.68 24.14 21.98
CA ALA A 705 32.99 24.47 21.43
C ALA A 705 33.16 25.97 21.20
N CYS A 706 32.15 26.65 20.67
CA CYS A 706 32.18 28.09 20.38
C CYS A 706 32.17 28.99 21.63
N PHE A 707 31.43 28.65 22.69
CA PHE A 707 31.32 29.53 23.85
C PHE A 707 32.27 29.18 25.00
N TRP A 708 32.50 27.89 25.26
CA TRP A 708 33.30 27.45 26.41
C TRP A 708 34.62 26.79 26.02
N LYS A 709 34.96 26.72 24.72
CA LYS A 709 36.15 26.03 24.22
C LYS A 709 36.20 24.57 24.69
N PHE A 710 35.05 23.97 24.96
CA PHE A 710 34.95 22.61 25.47
C PHE A 710 35.06 21.62 24.31
N ASP A 711 36.06 20.74 24.38
CA ASP A 711 36.28 19.68 23.40
C ASP A 711 35.65 18.40 23.93
N PHE A 712 34.67 17.85 23.21
CA PHE A 712 33.99 16.63 23.62
C PHE A 712 34.68 15.40 23.03
N PRO A 713 34.93 14.32 23.79
CA PRO A 713 35.59 13.13 23.27
C PRO A 713 34.78 12.44 22.15
N PRO A 714 35.35 12.21 20.94
CA PRO A 714 34.68 11.51 19.85
C PRO A 714 34.19 10.10 20.22
N MET A 715 34.97 9.35 21.01
CA MET A 715 34.60 8.01 21.47
C MET A 715 33.28 7.99 22.28
N LEU A 716 32.97 9.04 23.05
CA LEU A 716 31.69 9.12 23.78
C LEU A 716 30.50 9.31 22.85
N VAL A 717 30.68 10.03 21.74
CA VAL A 717 29.67 10.17 20.69
C VAL A 717 29.44 8.83 19.98
N LEU A 718 30.52 8.09 19.73
CA LEU A 718 30.45 6.74 19.17
C LEU A 718 29.61 5.81 20.06
N VAL A 719 29.81 5.85 21.38
CA VAL A 719 28.99 5.06 22.33
C VAL A 719 27.52 5.49 22.28
N ILE A 720 27.23 6.79 22.18
CA ILE A 720 25.86 7.29 21.98
C ILE A 720 25.25 6.72 20.70
N ALA A 721 26.01 6.75 19.59
CA ALA A 721 25.56 6.23 18.29
C ALA A 721 25.25 4.73 18.35
N ILE A 722 26.13 3.92 18.96
CA ILE A 722 25.91 2.48 19.12
C ILE A 722 24.66 2.19 19.96
N LEU A 723 24.49 2.88 21.09
CA LEU A 723 23.31 2.69 21.96
C LEU A 723 22.02 3.15 21.27
N ASN A 724 22.08 4.22 20.47
CA ASN A 724 20.94 4.68 19.69
C ASN A 724 20.57 3.68 18.60
N ASP A 725 21.53 3.28 17.75
CA ASP A 725 21.31 2.34 16.65
C ASP A 725 20.87 0.96 17.15
N GLY A 726 21.37 0.50 18.30
CA GLY A 726 20.92 -0.77 18.89
C GLY A 726 19.47 -0.73 19.38
N THR A 727 18.98 0.42 19.83
CA THR A 727 17.60 0.55 20.35
C THR A 727 16.58 0.95 19.29
N ILE A 728 17.02 1.58 18.19
CA ILE A 728 16.14 2.17 17.20
C ILE A 728 15.28 1.17 16.44
N MET A 729 15.76 -0.06 16.29
CA MET A 729 15.02 -1.13 15.61
C MET A 729 13.69 -1.45 16.30
N THR A 730 13.54 -1.13 17.59
CA THR A 730 12.27 -1.30 18.31
C THR A 730 11.15 -0.38 17.82
N ILE A 731 11.47 0.73 17.14
CA ILE A 731 10.47 1.66 16.58
C ILE A 731 9.67 0.99 15.46
N SER A 732 10.30 0.14 14.65
CA SER A 732 9.63 -0.59 13.56
C SER A 732 8.46 -1.45 14.08
N LYS A 733 8.60 -1.96 15.31
CA LYS A 733 7.64 -2.83 16.02
C LYS A 733 6.74 -2.09 17.02
N ASP A 734 6.80 -0.76 17.07
CA ASP A 734 6.02 0.04 18.04
C ASP A 734 4.51 0.08 17.73
N LYS A 735 3.70 0.38 18.75
CA LYS A 735 2.24 0.55 18.65
C LYS A 735 1.90 2.05 18.60
N VAL A 736 1.78 2.59 17.39
CA VAL A 736 1.40 3.99 17.13
C VAL A 736 -0.06 4.07 16.66
N ARG A 737 -0.75 5.15 17.02
CA ARG A 737 -2.12 5.42 16.56
C ARG A 737 -2.12 5.93 15.11
N PRO A 738 -2.96 5.38 14.22
CA PRO A 738 -3.05 5.84 12.84
C PRO A 738 -3.57 7.28 12.76
N SER A 739 -3.23 7.98 11.68
CA SER A 739 -3.83 9.28 11.38
C SER A 739 -5.30 9.12 10.99
N PRO A 740 -6.22 9.94 11.55
CA PRO A 740 -7.63 9.89 11.16
C PRO A 740 -7.83 10.42 9.74
N HIS A 741 -7.02 11.38 9.29
CA HIS A 741 -7.07 11.92 7.94
C HIS A 741 -5.89 11.37 7.10
N PRO A 742 -6.03 11.35 5.76
CA PRO A 742 -4.94 11.04 4.85
C PRO A 742 -3.71 11.90 5.17
N ASP A 743 -2.53 11.27 5.24
CA ASP A 743 -1.26 11.94 5.54
C ASP A 743 -0.27 11.64 4.41
N SER A 744 0.46 12.65 3.97
CA SER A 744 1.47 12.57 2.94
C SER A 744 2.80 13.14 3.44
N TRP A 745 3.91 12.87 2.74
CA TRP A 745 5.23 13.37 3.14
C TRP A 745 5.34 14.89 3.03
N LYS A 746 4.94 15.59 4.10
CA LYS A 746 5.18 17.02 4.27
C LYS A 746 6.58 17.24 4.84
N LEU A 747 7.60 17.11 4.00
CA LEU A 747 9.01 17.21 4.43
C LEU A 747 9.32 18.50 5.17
N ALA A 748 8.74 19.63 4.75
CA ALA A 748 8.88 20.90 5.44
C ALA A 748 8.36 20.86 6.89
N GLU A 749 7.22 20.21 7.13
CA GLU A 749 6.65 20.04 8.47
C GLU A 749 7.54 19.17 9.36
N ILE A 750 8.07 18.08 8.78
CA ILE A 750 8.95 17.13 9.44
C ILE A 750 10.28 17.80 9.82
N PHE A 751 10.90 18.53 8.89
CA PHE A 751 12.15 19.25 9.14
C PHE A 751 11.95 20.38 10.14
N ALA A 752 10.89 21.18 10.02
CA ALA A 752 10.60 22.25 10.98
C ALA A 752 10.40 21.69 12.40
N THR A 753 9.64 20.60 12.53
CA THR A 753 9.45 19.92 13.82
C THR A 753 10.76 19.39 14.37
N GLY A 754 11.56 18.73 13.52
CA GLY A 754 12.86 18.19 13.91
C GLY A 754 13.85 19.28 14.37
N VAL A 755 13.96 20.37 13.61
CA VAL A 755 14.86 21.48 13.91
C VAL A 755 14.49 22.17 15.23
N ILE A 756 13.20 22.44 15.47
CA ILE A 756 12.77 23.14 16.70
C ILE A 756 13.01 22.26 17.93
N ILE A 757 12.64 20.99 17.87
CA ILE A 757 12.86 20.05 18.98
C ILE A 757 14.36 19.83 19.20
N GLY A 758 15.13 19.61 18.13
CA GLY A 758 16.59 19.47 18.19
C GLY A 758 17.28 20.70 18.77
N ALA A 759 16.86 21.90 18.37
CA ALA A 759 17.40 23.16 18.88
C ALA A 759 17.09 23.36 20.37
N TYR A 760 15.86 23.04 20.81
CA TYR A 760 15.51 23.05 22.23
C TYR A 760 16.40 22.08 23.04
N LEU A 761 16.62 20.86 22.53
CA LEU A 761 17.50 19.90 23.19
C LEU A 761 18.97 20.35 23.22
N ALA A 762 19.44 21.02 22.17
CA ALA A 762 20.77 21.62 22.14
C ALA A 762 20.90 22.73 23.20
N VAL A 763 19.92 23.65 23.26
CA VAL A 763 19.91 24.75 24.24
C VAL A 763 19.87 24.22 25.67
N THR A 764 19.06 23.20 25.96
CA THR A 764 19.03 22.59 27.30
C THR A 764 20.31 21.84 27.65
N THR A 765 21.02 21.27 26.67
CA THR A 765 22.36 20.70 26.88
C THR A 765 23.38 21.80 27.22
N VAL A 766 23.31 22.94 26.53
CA VAL A 766 24.17 24.11 26.79
C VAL A 766 23.87 24.73 28.15
N LEU A 767 22.59 24.88 28.53
CA LEU A 767 22.19 25.39 29.84
C LEU A 767 22.66 24.48 30.97
N PHE A 768 22.58 23.16 30.77
CA PHE A 768 23.10 22.17 31.71
C PHE A 768 24.61 22.34 31.90
N PHE A 769 25.36 22.45 30.81
CA PHE A 769 26.80 22.68 30.85
C PHE A 769 27.16 23.99 31.56
N TRP A 770 26.49 25.09 31.20
CA TRP A 770 26.69 26.39 31.84
C TRP A 770 26.41 26.34 33.34
N ALA A 771 25.34 25.67 33.75
CA ALA A 771 24.96 25.53 35.15
C ALA A 771 26.01 24.74 35.97
N ILE A 772 26.69 23.76 35.38
CA ILE A 772 27.77 23.01 36.05
C ILE A 772 29.11 23.76 36.02
N TYR A 773 29.45 24.36 34.88
CA TYR A 773 30.78 24.93 34.64
C TYR A 773 30.94 26.34 35.23
N ASN A 774 29.93 27.20 35.10
CA ASN A 774 29.99 28.60 35.53
C ASN A 774 29.34 28.87 36.89
N THR A 775 28.40 28.04 37.34
CA THR A 775 27.59 28.31 38.54
C THR A 775 27.72 27.21 39.59
N ASP A 776 27.46 27.55 40.86
CA ASP A 776 27.40 26.58 41.97
C ASP A 776 25.96 26.13 42.28
N PHE A 777 25.07 26.14 41.28
CA PHE A 777 23.65 25.80 41.48
C PHE A 777 23.47 24.37 41.98
N PHE A 778 23.98 23.38 41.25
CA PHE A 778 23.81 21.97 41.60
C PHE A 778 24.53 21.58 42.90
N VAL A 779 25.69 22.19 43.18
CA VAL A 779 26.45 21.97 44.41
C VAL A 779 25.67 22.47 45.63
N ARG A 780 25.05 23.66 45.55
CA ARG A 780 24.25 24.23 46.65
C ARG A 780 22.96 23.46 46.93
N VAL A 781 22.30 22.98 45.88
CA VAL A 781 20.98 22.32 46.02
C VAL A 781 21.13 20.84 46.39
N PHE A 782 22.02 20.12 45.72
CA PHE A 782 22.13 18.66 45.83
C PHE A 782 23.37 18.16 46.58
N HIS A 783 24.21 19.07 47.10
CA HIS A 783 25.42 18.73 47.87
C HIS A 783 26.39 17.80 47.12
N VAL A 784 26.42 17.91 45.79
CA VAL A 784 27.32 17.14 44.91
C VAL A 784 28.68 17.81 44.76
N ARG A 785 29.70 17.04 44.36
CA ARG A 785 31.08 17.55 44.18
C ARG A 785 31.14 18.68 43.14
N SER A 786 31.82 19.77 43.46
CA SER A 786 31.99 20.91 42.54
C SER A 786 32.87 20.56 41.33
N LEU A 787 32.38 20.93 40.15
CA LEU A 787 33.06 20.82 38.84
C LEU A 787 33.24 22.21 38.20
N LYS A 788 33.25 23.27 39.02
CA LYS A 788 33.35 24.66 38.57
C LYS A 788 34.65 24.92 37.81
N ARG A 789 34.61 25.89 36.90
CA ARG A 789 35.78 26.43 36.19
C ARG A 789 36.96 26.65 37.14
N MET A 790 38.05 25.92 36.88
CA MET A 790 39.36 26.11 37.53
C MET A 790 40.34 26.75 36.53
N GLU A 791 41.22 27.62 37.01
CA GLU A 791 42.31 28.16 36.19
C GLU A 791 43.43 27.13 36.04
N GLN A 792 43.97 27.04 34.82
CA GLN A 792 45.07 26.15 34.48
C GLN A 792 46.40 26.73 34.99
N THR A 793 46.71 26.52 36.27
CA THR A 793 48.01 26.82 36.87
C THR A 793 48.87 25.55 36.92
N GLY A 794 50.19 25.65 36.72
CA GLY A 794 51.09 24.48 36.53
C GLY A 794 51.05 23.39 37.62
N ASN A 795 50.60 23.69 38.85
CA ASN A 795 50.44 22.71 39.92
C ASN A 795 49.09 21.96 39.92
N ASN A 796 48.09 22.40 39.14
CA ASN A 796 46.71 21.86 39.14
C ASN A 796 46.29 21.27 37.79
N GLN A 797 47.24 21.00 36.88
CA GLN A 797 46.92 20.57 35.51
C GLN A 797 46.23 19.19 35.45
N ASP A 798 46.62 18.25 36.30
CA ASP A 798 45.97 16.94 36.40
C ASP A 798 44.56 17.04 36.97
N LEU A 799 44.34 17.92 37.97
CA LEU A 799 43.03 18.17 38.56
C LEU A 799 42.07 18.84 37.55
N TYR A 800 42.60 19.72 36.70
CA TYR A 800 41.84 20.35 35.62
C TYR A 800 41.40 19.33 34.57
N ALA A 801 42.31 18.45 34.13
CA ALA A 801 41.98 17.34 33.22
C ALA A 801 40.91 16.41 33.82
N ASP A 802 41.05 16.08 35.12
CA ASP A 802 40.09 15.24 35.86
C ASP A 802 38.67 15.80 35.84
N ASN A 803 38.54 17.11 36.06
CA ASN A 803 37.25 17.78 36.07
C ASN A 803 36.64 17.84 34.68
N MET A 804 37.47 18.00 33.64
CA MET A 804 37.00 18.04 32.25
C MET A 804 36.49 16.67 31.77
N GLU A 805 37.20 15.59 32.10
CA GLU A 805 36.76 14.20 31.80
C GLU A 805 35.46 13.85 32.54
N ARG A 806 35.30 14.27 33.80
CA ARG A 806 34.04 14.12 34.55
C ARG A 806 32.90 14.95 33.94
N LEU A 807 33.20 16.15 33.46
CA LEU A 807 32.22 17.02 32.78
C LEU A 807 31.76 16.40 31.46
N ALA A 808 32.68 15.83 30.68
CA ALA A 808 32.35 15.06 29.49
C ALA A 808 31.44 13.86 29.82
N SER A 809 31.71 13.17 30.94
CA SER A 809 30.88 12.05 31.42
C SER A 809 29.46 12.50 31.81
N ALA A 810 29.33 13.70 32.42
CA ALA A 810 28.03 14.29 32.75
C ALA A 810 27.24 14.67 31.50
N VAL A 811 27.89 15.33 30.54
CA VAL A 811 27.27 15.72 29.25
C VAL A 811 26.89 14.47 28.45
N TYR A 812 27.74 13.45 28.40
CA TYR A 812 27.44 12.16 27.77
C TYR A 812 26.13 11.55 28.31
N LEU A 813 26.01 11.43 29.64
CA LEU A 813 24.82 10.85 30.25
C LEU A 813 23.59 11.72 29.98
N GLN A 814 23.75 13.04 30.09
CA GLN A 814 22.67 13.99 29.82
C GLN A 814 22.17 13.85 28.38
N VAL A 815 23.09 13.76 27.42
CA VAL A 815 22.77 13.61 26.00
C VAL A 815 22.11 12.27 25.70
N SER A 816 22.72 11.17 26.16
CA SER A 816 22.23 9.81 25.91
C SER A 816 20.81 9.58 26.43
N THR A 817 20.52 9.97 27.68
CA THR A 817 19.21 9.77 28.32
C THR A 817 18.08 10.52 27.64
N ILE A 818 18.25 11.83 27.40
CA ILE A 818 17.18 12.64 26.77
C ILE A 818 17.08 12.38 25.25
N SER A 819 18.17 11.94 24.59
CA SER A 819 18.10 11.50 23.18
C SER A 819 17.20 10.28 23.04
N GLN A 820 17.33 9.26 23.88
CA GLN A 820 16.40 8.12 23.80
C GLN A 820 15.00 8.46 24.32
N ALA A 821 14.88 9.34 25.33
CA ALA A 821 13.58 9.79 25.80
C ALA A 821 12.79 10.52 24.71
N LEU A 822 13.46 11.22 23.79
CA LEU A 822 12.83 11.87 22.65
C LEU A 822 11.98 10.93 21.80
N ILE A 823 12.33 9.63 21.72
CA ILE A 823 11.53 8.63 20.98
C ILE A 823 10.09 8.60 21.50
N PHE A 824 9.88 8.74 22.81
CA PHE A 824 8.55 8.73 23.41
C PHE A 824 7.73 9.99 23.07
N VAL A 825 8.40 11.12 22.83
CA VAL A 825 7.76 12.37 22.43
C VAL A 825 7.39 12.34 20.95
N THR A 826 8.32 11.91 20.09
CA THR A 826 8.10 11.89 18.65
C THR A 826 7.07 10.86 18.22
N ARG A 827 6.99 9.71 18.92
CA ARG A 827 5.96 8.69 18.65
C ARG A 827 4.54 9.13 18.97
N SER A 828 4.38 10.06 19.92
CA SER A 828 3.07 10.40 20.48
C SER A 828 2.40 11.56 19.75
N ARG A 829 1.09 11.42 19.51
CA ARG A 829 0.28 12.51 18.97
C ARG A 829 -0.19 13.45 20.08
N GLY A 830 -0.69 12.87 21.17
CA GLY A 830 -1.01 13.57 22.42
C GLY A 830 0.19 13.67 23.35
N TRP A 831 -0.07 13.68 24.66
CA TRP A 831 0.97 13.66 25.68
C TRP A 831 1.68 12.32 25.69
N SER A 832 3.01 12.34 25.80
CA SER A 832 3.83 11.15 25.76
C SER A 832 3.48 10.14 26.85
N PHE A 833 3.15 10.62 28.06
CA PHE A 833 2.75 9.76 29.19
C PHE A 833 1.37 9.10 29.03
N MET A 834 0.48 9.68 28.22
CA MET A 834 -0.86 9.12 28.00
C MET A 834 -0.85 7.98 26.97
N GLU A 835 0.10 8.02 26.03
CA GLU A 835 0.22 7.01 24.97
C GLU A 835 1.22 5.93 25.37
N ARG A 836 0.71 4.78 25.84
CA ARG A 836 1.56 3.67 26.31
C ARG A 836 2.55 3.20 25.23
N PRO A 837 3.86 3.10 25.54
CA PRO A 837 4.86 2.54 24.63
C PRO A 837 4.75 1.02 24.49
N GLY A 838 5.25 0.49 23.38
CA GLY A 838 5.44 -0.95 23.23
C GLY A 838 6.42 -1.50 24.27
N LEU A 839 6.22 -2.75 24.70
CA LEU A 839 7.07 -3.41 25.69
C LEU A 839 8.54 -3.50 25.24
N LEU A 840 8.76 -3.77 23.95
CA LEU A 840 10.10 -3.82 23.37
C LEU A 840 10.81 -2.46 23.42
N LEU A 841 10.10 -1.37 23.10
CA LEU A 841 10.66 -0.02 23.14
C LEU A 841 11.03 0.39 24.58
N MET A 842 10.16 0.10 25.55
CA MET A 842 10.44 0.36 26.97
C MET A 842 11.61 -0.47 27.47
N GLY A 843 11.67 -1.76 27.12
CA GLY A 843 12.79 -2.63 27.48
C GLY A 843 14.12 -2.14 26.91
N ALA A 844 14.13 -1.75 25.63
CA ALA A 844 15.31 -1.20 24.97
C ALA A 844 15.79 0.12 25.63
N PHE A 845 14.86 1.02 25.97
CA PHE A 845 15.16 2.24 26.71
C PHE A 845 15.79 1.93 28.07
N VAL A 846 15.18 1.06 28.88
CA VAL A 846 15.68 0.73 30.22
C VAL A 846 17.08 0.11 30.14
N ILE A 847 17.31 -0.84 29.22
CA ILE A 847 18.61 -1.50 29.07
C ILE A 847 19.68 -0.50 28.64
N ALA A 848 19.43 0.29 27.59
CA ALA A 848 20.43 1.22 27.09
C ALA A 848 20.72 2.34 28.09
N GLN A 849 19.72 2.80 28.84
CA GLN A 849 19.91 3.81 29.87
C GLN A 849 20.56 3.29 31.15
N LEU A 850 20.37 2.02 31.47
CA LEU A 850 21.13 1.35 32.52
C LEU A 850 22.62 1.30 32.14
N ILE A 851 22.93 0.88 30.90
CA ILE A 851 24.30 0.86 30.38
C ILE A 851 24.91 2.26 30.40
N ALA A 852 24.21 3.27 29.88
CA ALA A 852 24.69 4.65 29.88
C ALA A 852 24.94 5.19 31.30
N SER A 853 24.05 4.89 32.24
CA SER A 853 24.16 5.32 33.64
C SER A 853 25.34 4.65 34.35
N VAL A 854 25.56 3.35 34.13
CA VAL A 854 26.70 2.60 34.70
C VAL A 854 28.02 3.11 34.14
N LEU A 855 28.09 3.34 32.82
CA LEU A 855 29.27 3.89 32.16
C LEU A 855 29.65 5.26 32.75
N ALA A 856 28.68 6.17 32.90
CA ALA A 856 28.94 7.50 33.46
C ALA A 856 29.24 7.49 34.98
N ALA A 857 28.64 6.58 35.74
CA ALA A 857 28.78 6.54 37.19
C ALA A 857 30.09 5.90 37.65
N MET A 858 30.51 4.80 37.03
CA MET A 858 31.56 3.91 37.55
C MET A 858 32.80 3.79 36.67
N VAL A 859 32.69 3.98 35.36
CA VAL A 859 33.81 3.68 34.44
C VAL A 859 34.77 4.86 34.35
N SER A 860 36.05 4.60 34.55
CA SER A 860 37.14 5.54 34.28
C SER A 860 38.07 4.95 33.24
N TRP A 861 38.06 5.52 32.03
CA TRP A 861 38.87 5.07 30.92
C TRP A 861 39.58 6.26 30.30
N GLU A 862 40.88 6.38 30.56
CA GLU A 862 41.70 7.52 30.10
C GLU A 862 41.70 7.64 28.56
N LEU A 863 41.61 6.50 27.85
CA LEU A 863 41.56 6.46 26.39
C LEU A 863 40.28 7.07 25.81
N ALA A 864 39.16 6.95 26.52
CA ALA A 864 37.85 7.43 26.08
C ALA A 864 37.58 8.87 26.55
N GLY A 865 38.50 9.47 27.32
CA GLY A 865 38.28 10.75 28.00
C GLY A 865 37.12 10.70 29.01
N ILE A 866 36.80 9.52 29.56
CA ILE A 866 35.68 9.31 30.49
C ILE A 866 36.20 9.06 31.90
N LYS A 867 35.59 9.72 32.89
CA LYS A 867 35.85 9.47 34.30
C LYS A 867 34.56 9.41 35.11
N GLY A 868 34.42 8.34 35.89
CA GLY A 868 33.29 8.10 36.78
C GLY A 868 32.95 9.32 37.65
N ILE A 869 31.75 9.84 37.45
CA ILE A 869 31.25 11.02 38.18
C ILE A 869 30.56 10.65 39.51
N GLY A 870 30.18 9.37 39.67
CA GLY A 870 29.48 8.82 40.83
C GLY A 870 27.95 8.94 40.76
N TRP A 871 27.26 8.09 41.52
CA TRP A 871 25.79 7.95 41.48
C TRP A 871 25.01 9.19 41.90
N GLY A 872 25.58 10.05 42.77
CA GLY A 872 24.94 11.30 43.18
C GLY A 872 24.71 12.24 41.98
N TRP A 873 25.75 12.45 41.17
CA TRP A 873 25.64 13.23 39.94
C TRP A 873 24.77 12.55 38.89
N THR A 874 24.85 11.22 38.75
CA THR A 874 23.96 10.44 37.88
C THR A 874 22.49 10.71 38.20
N GLY A 875 22.09 10.69 39.49
CA GLY A 875 20.72 10.98 39.92
C GLY A 875 20.28 12.42 39.60
N VAL A 876 21.17 13.41 39.78
CA VAL A 876 20.89 14.81 39.44
C VAL A 876 20.68 14.99 37.93
N ILE A 877 21.47 14.32 37.10
CA ILE A 877 21.34 14.35 35.63
C ILE A 877 20.00 13.75 35.20
N TRP A 878 19.60 12.63 35.79
CA TRP A 878 18.28 12.03 35.55
C TRP A 878 17.14 12.97 35.93
N LEU A 879 17.23 13.63 37.09
CA LEU A 879 16.22 14.60 37.54
C LEU A 879 16.13 15.80 36.58
N TYR A 880 17.27 16.35 36.17
CA TYR A 880 17.32 17.43 35.18
C TYR A 880 16.64 17.02 33.87
N ASN A 881 16.95 15.83 33.36
CA ASN A 881 16.37 15.34 32.12
C ASN A 881 14.89 15.00 32.23
N LEU A 882 14.40 14.57 33.40
CA LEU A 882 12.97 14.39 33.63
C LEU A 882 12.21 15.71 33.48
N VAL A 883 12.76 16.81 34.00
CA VAL A 883 12.17 18.15 33.87
C VAL A 883 12.20 18.64 32.42
N VAL A 884 13.33 18.49 31.73
CA VAL A 884 13.46 18.84 30.31
C VAL A 884 12.49 18.03 29.45
N TYR A 885 12.33 16.74 29.75
CA TYR A 885 11.43 15.85 29.05
C TYR A 885 9.95 16.29 29.16
N LEU A 886 9.50 16.71 30.34
CA LEU A 886 8.12 17.20 30.55
C LEU A 886 7.78 18.43 29.68
N LEU A 887 8.78 19.25 29.34
CA LEU A 887 8.61 20.45 28.52
C LEU A 887 8.62 20.18 27.00
N LEU A 888 9.04 18.99 26.56
CA LEU A 888 9.04 18.63 25.14
C LEU A 888 7.63 18.50 24.54
N ASP A 889 6.68 17.97 25.29
CA ASP A 889 5.30 17.81 24.82
C ASP A 889 4.60 19.15 24.51
N PRO A 890 4.64 20.18 25.39
CA PRO A 890 4.17 21.52 25.07
C PRO A 890 4.79 22.12 23.80
N ILE A 891 6.11 21.96 23.63
CA ILE A 891 6.83 22.46 22.44
C ILE A 891 6.34 21.73 21.18
N LYS A 892 6.22 20.40 21.24
CA LYS A 892 5.65 19.59 20.15
C LYS A 892 4.27 20.08 19.74
N PHE A 893 3.38 20.37 20.70
CA PHE A 893 2.05 20.91 20.39
C PHE A 893 2.12 22.30 19.78
N ALA A 894 2.95 23.19 20.30
CA ALA A 894 3.13 24.53 19.76
C ALA A 894 3.61 24.51 18.31
N VAL A 895 4.59 23.66 17.99
CA VAL A 895 5.11 23.51 16.63
C VAL A 895 4.06 22.95 15.67
N ARG A 896 3.37 21.87 16.05
CA ARG A 896 2.27 21.31 15.25
C ARG A 896 1.15 22.31 15.03
N TYR A 897 0.77 23.07 16.06
CA TYR A 897 -0.26 24.09 15.96
C TYR A 897 0.15 25.22 15.01
N GLY A 898 1.40 25.70 15.10
CA GLY A 898 1.95 26.72 14.20
C GLY A 898 2.03 26.27 12.74
N LEU A 899 2.45 25.02 12.51
CA LEU A 899 2.57 24.43 11.16
C LEU A 899 1.21 24.04 10.55
N SER A 900 0.18 23.80 11.36
CA SER A 900 -1.16 23.45 10.87
C SER A 900 -1.86 24.57 10.10
N GLY A 901 -1.29 25.79 10.06
CA GLY A 901 -1.91 26.96 9.44
C GLY A 901 -3.12 27.49 10.20
N LYS A 902 -3.72 26.74 11.15
CA LYS A 902 -4.84 27.20 11.97
C LYS A 902 -4.51 28.45 12.77
N ALA A 903 -3.28 28.57 13.28
CA ALA A 903 -2.81 29.78 13.95
C ALA A 903 -2.79 31.00 13.00
N TRP A 904 -2.35 30.80 11.76
CA TRP A 904 -2.30 31.84 10.74
C TRP A 904 -3.69 32.19 10.21
N ASN A 905 -4.55 31.20 9.98
CA ASN A 905 -5.94 31.42 9.58
C ASN A 905 -6.69 32.19 10.67
N LEU A 906 -6.54 31.86 11.95
CA LEU A 906 -7.18 32.63 13.03
C LEU A 906 -6.71 34.09 13.06
N VAL A 907 -5.42 34.35 12.80
CA VAL A 907 -4.83 35.70 12.79
C VAL A 907 -5.18 36.47 11.51
N ILE A 908 -5.19 35.81 10.36
CA ILE A 908 -5.57 36.38 9.06
C ILE A 908 -7.07 36.63 9.02
N ASP A 909 -7.91 35.70 9.47
CA ASP A 909 -9.35 35.87 9.57
C ASP A 909 -9.69 37.01 10.55
N HIS A 910 -8.97 37.15 11.67
CA HIS A 910 -9.13 38.32 12.55
C HIS A 910 -8.66 39.64 11.91
N LYS A 911 -7.55 39.64 11.15
CA LYS A 911 -7.07 40.84 10.45
C LYS A 911 -7.99 41.24 9.30
N VAL A 912 -8.47 40.29 8.51
CA VAL A 912 -9.40 40.48 7.39
C VAL A 912 -10.79 40.87 7.91
N ALA A 913 -11.22 40.34 9.06
CA ALA A 913 -12.44 40.78 9.74
C ALA A 913 -12.38 42.26 10.18
N PHE A 914 -11.18 42.80 10.45
CA PHE A 914 -10.99 44.20 10.83
C PHE A 914 -10.78 45.15 9.63
N THR A 915 -10.33 44.67 8.47
CA THR A 915 -10.04 45.54 7.31
C THR A 915 -11.11 45.53 6.22
N ASN A 916 -11.99 44.53 6.15
CA ASN A 916 -13.04 44.46 5.11
C ASN A 916 -14.47 44.75 5.57
N ARG A 917 -14.71 45.11 6.84
CA ARG A 917 -16.05 45.51 7.30
C ARG A 917 -16.15 47.02 7.48
N LYS A 918 -16.30 47.75 6.36
CA LYS A 918 -16.62 49.18 6.39
C LYS A 918 -18.10 49.47 6.71
N ASP A 919 -18.98 48.48 6.61
CA ASP A 919 -20.41 48.63 6.95
C ASP A 919 -20.94 47.35 7.63
N PHE A 920 -21.05 47.38 8.96
CA PHE A 920 -21.71 46.30 9.70
C PHE A 920 -23.20 46.24 9.34
N GLY A 921 -23.62 45.13 8.73
CA GLY A 921 -25.02 44.75 8.60
C GLY A 921 -25.77 45.35 7.42
N LYS A 922 -25.10 45.94 6.43
CA LYS A 922 -25.78 46.40 5.19
C LYS A 922 -26.13 45.24 4.27
N GLU A 923 -25.19 44.32 4.03
CA GLU A 923 -25.43 43.10 3.22
C GLU A 923 -26.44 42.15 3.88
N ALA A 924 -26.41 42.00 5.21
CA ALA A 924 -27.40 41.21 5.93
C ALA A 924 -28.80 41.85 5.89
N ARG A 925 -28.88 43.19 5.87
CA ARG A 925 -30.14 43.93 5.68
C ARG A 925 -30.63 43.85 4.23
N GLU A 926 -29.74 43.91 3.24
CA GLU A 926 -30.09 43.74 1.83
C GLU A 926 -30.54 42.30 1.52
N ALA A 927 -29.89 41.28 2.10
CA ALA A 927 -30.31 39.88 1.97
C ALA A 927 -31.65 39.61 2.69
N ALA A 928 -31.86 40.17 3.88
CA ALA A 928 -33.14 40.08 4.58
C ALA A 928 -34.25 40.85 3.84
N TRP A 929 -33.94 42.00 3.25
CA TRP A 929 -34.86 42.79 2.44
C TRP A 929 -35.22 42.10 1.11
N ALA A 930 -34.25 41.47 0.44
CA ALA A 930 -34.48 40.66 -0.75
C ALA A 930 -35.30 39.40 -0.45
N HIS A 931 -35.09 38.78 0.72
CA HIS A 931 -35.89 37.64 1.18
C HIS A 931 -37.32 38.05 1.59
N GLN A 932 -37.50 39.27 2.12
CA GLN A 932 -38.83 39.85 2.39
C GLN A 932 -39.55 40.27 1.10
N GLN A 933 -38.85 40.82 0.10
CA GLN A 933 -39.46 41.15 -1.19
C GLN A 933 -39.90 39.90 -1.97
N ARG A 934 -39.14 38.79 -1.88
CA ARG A 934 -39.52 37.50 -2.47
C ARG A 934 -40.73 36.84 -1.80
N THR A 935 -41.07 37.24 -0.56
CA THR A 935 -42.23 36.70 0.17
C THR A 935 -43.48 37.60 0.07
N LEU A 936 -43.33 38.86 -0.36
CA LEU A 936 -44.45 39.82 -0.50
C LEU A 936 -45.07 39.89 -1.90
N HIS A 937 -44.34 39.50 -2.96
CA HIS A 937 -44.91 39.40 -4.31
C HIS A 937 -45.16 37.94 -4.71
N GLY A 938 -46.35 37.46 -4.36
CA GLY A 938 -46.91 36.27 -5.00
C GLY A 938 -47.21 36.54 -6.47
N LEU A 939 -46.59 35.77 -7.35
CA LEU A 939 -47.10 35.47 -8.69
C LEU A 939 -47.78 34.11 -8.58
N GLU A 940 -49.09 34.10 -8.37
CA GLU A 940 -49.94 32.95 -8.70
C GLU A 940 -50.69 33.25 -10.00
N SER A 941 -50.56 32.36 -10.99
CA SER A 941 -51.53 32.23 -12.08
C SER A 941 -52.52 31.10 -11.75
N ALA A 942 -53.72 31.52 -11.33
CA ALA A 942 -55.05 30.95 -11.51
C ALA A 942 -55.26 29.40 -11.48
N GLY A 943 -56.02 28.94 -10.47
CA GLY A 943 -57.37 28.44 -10.72
C GLY A 943 -57.73 26.98 -10.38
N ALA A 944 -58.16 26.70 -9.13
CA ALA A 944 -59.27 25.79 -8.76
C ALA A 944 -59.43 25.74 -7.21
N PRO A 945 -60.65 25.83 -6.63
CA PRO A 945 -60.81 26.05 -5.19
C PRO A 945 -61.10 24.78 -4.38
N GLY A 946 -60.53 24.70 -3.16
CA GLY A 946 -61.10 23.94 -2.04
C GLY A 946 -60.14 22.99 -1.31
N SER A 947 -59.83 23.30 -0.03
CA SER A 947 -59.20 22.45 1.03
C SER A 947 -57.69 22.57 1.35
N SER A 948 -57.05 23.75 1.22
CA SER A 948 -55.62 23.91 1.54
C SER A 948 -55.30 24.52 2.91
N ARG A 949 -56.28 24.82 3.78
CA ARG A 949 -56.01 25.49 5.08
C ARG A 949 -55.56 24.56 6.21
N GLU A 950 -55.81 23.25 6.11
CA GLU A 950 -55.37 22.26 7.12
C GLU A 950 -53.95 21.71 6.87
N LYS A 951 -53.46 21.73 5.63
CA LYS A 951 -52.12 21.21 5.30
C LYS A 951 -50.97 22.17 5.64
N ALA A 952 -51.21 23.48 5.64
CA ALA A 952 -50.17 24.44 6.04
C ALA A 952 -49.88 24.40 7.55
N ALA A 953 -50.93 24.23 8.37
CA ALA A 953 -50.78 24.10 9.82
C ALA A 953 -50.07 22.80 10.22
N SER A 954 -50.25 21.69 9.48
CA SER A 954 -49.59 20.42 9.80
C SER A 954 -48.09 20.42 9.49
N VAL A 955 -47.64 21.23 8.54
CA VAL A 955 -46.21 21.33 8.16
C VAL A 955 -45.43 22.19 9.16
N GLU A 956 -46.02 23.29 9.66
CA GLU A 956 -45.42 24.10 10.73
C GLU A 956 -45.37 23.35 12.08
N LEU A 957 -46.42 22.61 12.43
CA LEU A 957 -46.44 21.74 13.62
C LEU A 957 -45.41 20.60 13.53
N GLY A 958 -45.18 20.05 12.33
CA GLY A 958 -44.17 19.01 12.10
C GLY A 958 -42.74 19.51 12.35
N GLN A 959 -42.40 20.72 11.88
CA GLN A 959 -41.09 21.32 12.08
C GLN A 959 -40.85 21.73 13.54
N MET A 960 -41.86 22.29 14.21
CA MET A 960 -41.75 22.58 15.66
C MET A 960 -41.62 21.32 16.51
N ALA A 961 -42.28 20.22 16.14
CA ALA A 961 -42.15 18.93 16.82
C ALA A 961 -40.75 18.30 16.62
N GLU A 962 -40.16 18.44 15.43
CA GLU A 962 -38.79 17.97 15.14
C GLU A 962 -37.73 18.75 15.92
N ASP A 963 -37.88 20.07 16.02
CA ASP A 963 -36.97 20.91 16.79
C ASP A 963 -37.11 20.69 18.30
N ALA A 964 -38.34 20.47 18.78
CA ALA A 964 -38.58 20.07 20.17
C ALA A 964 -37.97 18.69 20.47
N ARG A 965 -38.08 17.73 19.53
CA ARG A 965 -37.45 16.40 19.65
C ARG A 965 -35.93 16.49 19.68
N ARG A 966 -35.30 17.32 18.82
CA ARG A 966 -33.86 17.56 18.86
C ARG A 966 -33.40 18.16 20.18
N ARG A 967 -34.16 19.12 20.74
CA ARG A 967 -33.85 19.72 22.06
C ARG A 967 -34.02 18.71 23.20
N ALA A 968 -35.03 17.86 23.15
CA ALA A 968 -35.22 16.78 24.11
C ALA A 968 -34.09 15.75 24.04
N GLU A 969 -33.64 15.37 22.83
CA GLU A 969 -32.53 14.42 22.64
C GLU A 969 -31.20 15.00 23.17
N ILE A 970 -30.94 16.29 22.92
CA ILE A 970 -29.77 17.00 23.47
C ILE A 970 -29.81 17.06 25.01
N THR A 971 -31.01 17.19 25.59
CA THR A 971 -31.20 17.22 27.05
C THR A 971 -31.01 15.82 27.65
N ARG A 972 -31.54 14.77 27.01
CA ARG A 972 -31.35 13.36 27.37
C ARG A 972 -29.87 12.94 27.33
N LEU A 973 -29.12 13.41 26.31
CA LEU A 973 -27.68 13.15 26.20
C LEU A 973 -26.86 13.88 27.28
N ARG A 974 -27.35 15.01 27.80
CA ARG A 974 -26.74 15.70 28.96
C ARG A 974 -26.98 14.96 30.27
N GLU A 975 -28.16 14.37 30.48
CA GLU A 975 -28.47 13.62 31.70
C GLU A 975 -27.60 12.36 31.86
N LEU A 976 -27.33 11.64 30.75
CA LEU A 976 -26.48 10.43 30.70
C LEU A 976 -25.00 10.65 31.10
N HIS A 977 -24.53 11.89 31.12
CA HIS A 977 -23.16 12.24 31.52
C HIS A 977 -23.01 12.61 33.00
N THR A 978 -24.11 12.67 33.76
CA THR A 978 -24.07 12.84 35.22
C THR A 978 -23.99 11.49 35.92
N LEU A 979 -23.30 11.45 37.07
CA LEU A 979 -23.16 10.23 37.87
C LEU A 979 -24.53 9.69 38.33
N LYS A 980 -25.47 10.60 38.59
CA LYS A 980 -26.88 10.29 38.87
C LYS A 980 -27.60 9.61 37.70
N GLY A 981 -27.46 10.14 36.47
CA GLY A 981 -28.09 9.57 35.28
C GLY A 981 -27.54 8.19 34.89
N LYS A 982 -26.26 7.90 35.15
CA LYS A 982 -25.69 6.56 34.95
C LYS A 982 -26.23 5.54 35.97
N VAL A 983 -26.43 5.94 37.22
CA VAL A 983 -27.00 5.07 38.25
C VAL A 983 -28.47 4.77 37.92
N GLU A 984 -29.26 5.78 37.56
CA GLU A 984 -30.67 5.59 37.17
C GLU A 984 -30.82 4.73 35.92
N SER A 985 -29.94 4.86 34.92
CA SER A 985 -30.02 4.02 33.70
C SER A 985 -29.69 2.55 33.97
N VAL A 986 -28.72 2.27 34.86
CA VAL A 986 -28.35 0.90 35.24
C VAL A 986 -29.44 0.25 36.09
N VAL A 987 -30.08 1.01 36.97
CA VAL A 987 -31.21 0.54 37.80
C VAL A 987 -32.43 0.21 36.92
N LYS A 988 -32.73 1.06 35.92
CA LYS A 988 -33.79 0.80 34.93
C LYS A 988 -33.50 -0.40 34.02
N LEU A 989 -32.25 -0.57 33.59
CA LEU A 989 -31.83 -1.71 32.76
C LEU A 989 -31.89 -3.05 33.51
N LYS A 990 -31.78 -3.03 34.85
CA LYS A 990 -31.91 -4.22 35.69
C LYS A 990 -33.33 -4.46 36.21
N GLY A 991 -34.30 -3.61 35.85
CA GLY A 991 -35.70 -3.76 36.25
C GLY A 991 -35.93 -3.64 37.76
N LEU A 992 -35.07 -2.89 38.47
CA LEU A 992 -35.18 -2.66 39.91
C LEU A 992 -36.00 -1.40 40.17
N ASP A 993 -36.95 -1.47 41.10
CA ASP A 993 -37.80 -0.33 41.46
C ASP A 993 -37.04 0.68 42.33
N LEU A 994 -37.10 1.96 41.96
CA LEU A 994 -36.28 3.02 42.57
C LEU A 994 -36.79 3.46 43.95
N GLU A 995 -38.04 3.12 44.29
CA GLU A 995 -38.63 3.47 45.58
C GLU A 995 -38.13 2.58 46.74
N ASP A 996 -37.63 1.38 46.46
CA ASP A 996 -37.11 0.47 47.49
C ASP A 996 -35.69 0.82 47.97
N ILE A 997 -34.93 1.61 47.21
CA ILE A 997 -33.51 1.90 47.50
C ILE A 997 -33.34 3.09 48.47
N ASN A 998 -34.33 3.97 48.59
CA ASN A 998 -34.25 5.13 49.50
C ASN A 998 -34.64 4.83 50.95
N ASN A 999 -35.02 3.58 51.27
CA ASN A 999 -35.42 3.15 52.60
C ASN A 999 -34.63 1.91 53.05
N GLN A 1000 -33.30 2.01 53.25
CA GLN A 1000 -32.60 1.16 54.23
C GLN A 1000 -31.15 1.62 54.50
N HIS A 1001 -30.86 1.80 55.79
CA HIS A 1001 -29.54 1.99 56.37
C HIS A 1001 -28.60 0.78 56.12
N TYR A 1002 -27.29 1.02 55.91
CA TYR A 1002 -26.16 0.63 56.79
C TYR A 1002 -24.82 0.50 56.03
N THR A 1003 -23.76 1.02 56.67
CA THR A 1003 -22.34 0.57 56.77
C THR A 1003 -21.91 -0.62 55.88
N VAL A 1004 -20.77 -0.63 55.16
CA VAL A 1004 -19.37 -0.27 55.45
C VAL A 1004 -18.70 0.23 54.18
#